data_AF-A0A8H5FBD1-F1
#
_entry.id   AF-A0A8H5FBD1-F1
#
_cell.length_a   1.000
_cell.length_b   1.000
_cell.length_c   1.000
_cell.angle_alpha   90.00
_cell.angle_beta   90.00
_cell.angle_gamma   90.00
#
_symmetry.space_group_name_H-M   'P 1'
#
loop_
_entity.id
_entity.type
_entity.pdbx_description
1 polymer ?
#
loop_
_entity_poly.entity_id
_entity_poly.type
_entity_poly.pdbx_seq_one_letter_code
_entity_poly.pdbx_strand_id
1 'polypeptide(L)'
;MDWATIAHLTGVPGVGAAFALVKSTATGLENVKVHKQQCSETRGRCLSLMAALQDSSEGLEGTREIEIADEIKMIMQRLDRKLREWGSMNQLRSFLAQREIKDGLDSLNKDIDEANMRFNIMMNMEIARGQNQSKAIQERDKAEIRELLQQIVRSQDDMRMLLNMQPSRDSHPVEEVMEGLQTELMDPSLNRTEEEVFKAGLWELHKKTDKLPPLTDLTGQVDIEQQVARGRFNDVFSGWWLDREKVALRLPRTIANSPGDQRDFQREVELWRRLSHKNVTPLYGVVYQNKNLYSVSPWMHNGLVSDYLKKNPNVDRVKLLTDAAMGKTTQFFLPYIGLRFDQVNLLISENGTARLSDFGLSKFLEEASSSRVPRINHIYRHAQCDREKRATNNTNPRWSAPELLRQTGPISTYSDVWSFGMLCLEVLSGRPPYANIDLDVAVSLKVYQGELPDHPGSIAMRNGLSMQLWKLMLECWNLKPDARPSITEVKNNLIGLKGLSKEMEHLEESKLSKSSQRPTTADSMETGPSSVSSRSRMGTISSCILEDQISSPIDISTYGTSQAYSNSGAYRNDRHPSVSSVSTPSIRIDRQSPTPAPAMSVRSASAYTASTRANTLPVPQPSSLPTSIGTHFPDHRRGSTESQDGQTSPIKSVLSSNSSHLSGPVREAVTDPRMIVNLNEAGLVVSGTLEGFVQRLITRYTSRDDAEFRDVLFAAFSDFTTPEDLLGVLSRRFFEVESQHPEDRVALQYNIFLIIMDWLSNPNLPVDQQLVWQMRSFCEKALRMKTSATMYDKAKDLWDLIEARCHKNTFTLPLSPGRVRLTASQISPEHLAIALALLEGDKFKALVPADYIAHLRKHPGRNNLEALYTTNNKIGYWVKDSILHHEKATDRTDVLKFFIHTANHCLRKRNFSSLMAIASALHSAPIDRLKRTKAGLEPELQKRLKFFESIIDPSSNHRGYRDALNKAATPQERDQSIPWLAIHLKELHLVLQRFPATVEMEGRPMINFERYVMFMNHVRGVACYKPPNFEPYRSAGYLDYLETQLRNVKITPNSDDQMMTKSRLLEAREVIDHRTRRPQIEQLGFRKIR
;
A
#
# COMPACT_ATOMS: atom_id res chain seq x y z
N MET A 1 -36.14 23.26 -4.56
CA MET A 1 -36.36 21.98 -3.83
C MET A 1 -37.50 21.25 -4.52
N ASP A 2 -37.15 20.42 -5.50
CA ASP A 2 -37.88 20.46 -6.76
C ASP A 2 -38.71 19.20 -7.01
N TRP A 3 -39.32 19.12 -8.19
CA TRP A 3 -40.15 17.98 -8.60
C TRP A 3 -39.36 16.66 -8.69
N ALA A 4 -38.06 16.71 -9.02
CA ALA A 4 -37.21 15.53 -9.18
C ALA A 4 -37.18 14.63 -7.93
N THR A 5 -37.10 15.21 -6.72
CA THR A 5 -37.12 14.44 -5.46
C THR A 5 -38.47 13.77 -5.22
N ILE A 6 -39.57 14.38 -5.69
CA ILE A 6 -40.91 13.78 -5.60
C ILE A 6 -41.04 12.66 -6.62
N ALA A 7 -40.56 12.86 -7.86
CA ALA A 7 -40.57 11.85 -8.92
C ALA A 7 -39.85 10.56 -8.50
N HIS A 8 -38.65 10.66 -7.90
CA HIS A 8 -37.90 9.50 -7.40
C HIS A 8 -38.64 8.73 -6.29
N LEU A 9 -39.58 9.37 -5.60
CA LEU A 9 -40.44 8.78 -4.56
C LEU A 9 -41.81 8.31 -5.10
N THR A 10 -42.08 8.40 -6.41
CA THR A 10 -43.35 7.93 -7.01
C THR A 10 -43.35 6.44 -7.38
N GLY A 11 -42.21 5.75 -7.35
CA GLY A 11 -42.12 4.30 -7.58
C GLY A 11 -42.85 3.47 -6.53
N VAL A 12 -42.90 3.95 -5.28
CA VAL A 12 -43.59 3.28 -4.16
C VAL A 12 -44.96 3.93 -3.89
N PRO A 13 -46.08 3.18 -3.99
CA PRO A 13 -47.41 3.70 -3.71
C PRO A 13 -47.53 4.33 -2.31
N GLY A 14 -48.23 5.47 -2.22
CA GLY A 14 -48.44 6.18 -0.95
C GLY A 14 -47.25 7.03 -0.47
N VAL A 15 -46.02 6.53 -0.55
CA VAL A 15 -44.82 7.17 0.02
C VAL A 15 -44.57 8.57 -0.57
N GLY A 16 -44.54 8.71 -1.90
CA GLY A 16 -44.37 10.03 -2.54
C GLY A 16 -45.48 11.03 -2.18
N ALA A 17 -46.71 10.56 -1.94
CA ALA A 17 -47.83 11.40 -1.50
C ALA A 17 -47.70 11.81 -0.03
N ALA A 18 -47.22 10.93 0.84
CA ALA A 18 -46.89 11.25 2.24
C ALA A 18 -45.78 12.30 2.30
N PHE A 19 -44.66 12.08 1.59
CA PHE A 19 -43.52 13.00 1.53
C PHE A 19 -43.91 14.41 1.03
N ALA A 20 -44.71 14.48 -0.04
CA ALA A 20 -45.24 15.76 -0.55
C ALA A 20 -46.09 16.50 0.50
N LEU A 21 -46.80 15.78 1.38
CA LEU A 21 -47.60 16.38 2.45
C LEU A 21 -46.77 16.79 3.69
N VAL A 22 -45.75 16.03 4.07
CA VAL A 22 -44.80 16.45 5.11
C VAL A 22 -44.08 17.74 4.66
N LYS A 23 -43.75 17.85 3.37
CA LYS A 23 -43.21 19.07 2.75
C LYS A 23 -44.18 20.26 2.80
N SER A 24 -45.48 20.05 2.54
CA SER A 24 -46.53 21.09 2.64
C SER A 24 -46.70 21.60 4.07
N THR A 25 -46.77 20.69 5.04
CA THR A 25 -46.91 21.04 6.46
C THR A 25 -45.68 21.76 7.00
N ALA A 26 -44.47 21.34 6.58
CA ALA A 26 -43.21 21.99 6.95
C ALA A 26 -43.09 23.45 6.47
N THR A 27 -43.71 23.83 5.34
CA THR A 27 -43.79 25.24 4.90
C THR A 27 -45.00 25.98 5.49
N GLY A 28 -46.12 25.29 5.70
CA GLY A 28 -47.31 25.85 6.37
C GLY A 28 -47.00 26.44 7.75
N LEU A 29 -46.08 25.82 8.50
CA LEU A 29 -45.60 26.28 9.82
C LEU A 29 -44.95 27.68 9.80
N GLU A 30 -44.42 28.15 8.67
CA GLU A 30 -43.83 29.51 8.57
C GLU A 30 -44.89 30.62 8.64
N ASN A 31 -46.14 30.32 8.27
CA ASN A 31 -47.24 31.30 8.21
C ASN A 31 -47.91 31.54 9.58
N VAL A 32 -47.57 30.75 10.60
CA VAL A 32 -48.15 30.87 11.95
C VAL A 32 -47.53 32.07 12.68
N LYS A 33 -48.39 33.00 13.12
CA LYS A 33 -47.97 34.33 13.59
C LYS A 33 -47.48 34.38 15.05
N VAL A 34 -47.70 33.30 15.81
CA VAL A 34 -47.43 33.19 17.25
C VAL A 34 -46.68 31.86 17.53
N HIS A 35 -46.02 31.72 18.68
CA HIS A 35 -45.26 30.52 19.10
C HIS A 35 -44.18 30.04 18.11
N LYS A 36 -43.54 30.97 17.40
CA LYS A 36 -42.57 30.69 16.33
C LYS A 36 -41.45 29.69 16.69
N GLN A 37 -41.04 29.62 17.95
CA GLN A 37 -40.06 28.64 18.42
C GLN A 37 -40.61 27.20 18.34
N GLN A 38 -41.80 26.92 18.89
CA GLN A 38 -42.44 25.60 18.79
C GLN A 38 -42.75 25.25 17.32
N CYS A 39 -43.12 26.22 16.48
CA CYS A 39 -43.26 25.99 15.04
C CYS A 39 -41.92 25.57 14.36
N SER A 40 -40.81 26.16 14.79
CA SER A 40 -39.45 25.81 14.31
C SER A 40 -39.03 24.40 14.76
N GLU A 41 -39.31 24.03 16.02
CA GLU A 41 -39.06 22.69 16.56
C GLU A 41 -39.91 21.62 15.85
N THR A 42 -41.20 21.92 15.63
CA THR A 42 -42.13 21.06 14.87
C THR A 42 -41.67 20.86 13.43
N ARG A 43 -41.21 21.93 12.76
CA ARG A 43 -40.63 21.87 11.42
C ARG A 43 -39.37 21.00 11.39
N GLY A 44 -38.53 21.09 12.42
CA GLY A 44 -37.35 20.22 12.58
C GLY A 44 -37.72 18.74 12.55
N ARG A 45 -38.74 18.32 13.31
CA ARG A 45 -39.26 16.95 13.28
C ARG A 45 -39.80 16.54 11.90
N CYS A 46 -40.57 17.40 11.24
CA CYS A 46 -41.04 17.12 9.87
C CYS A 46 -39.88 16.88 8.90
N LEU A 47 -38.80 17.66 9.00
CA LEU A 47 -37.60 17.47 8.17
C LEU A 47 -36.85 16.16 8.50
N SER A 48 -36.79 15.76 9.78
CA SER A 48 -36.24 14.45 10.17
C SER A 48 -37.06 13.28 9.64
N LEU A 49 -38.40 13.38 9.65
CA LEU A 49 -39.27 12.36 9.05
C LEU A 49 -39.16 12.32 7.52
N MET A 50 -39.00 13.47 6.85
CA MET A 50 -38.70 13.51 5.41
C MET A 50 -37.38 12.82 5.08
N ALA A 51 -36.33 13.06 5.87
CA ALA A 51 -35.05 12.38 5.68
C ALA A 51 -35.19 10.86 5.85
N ALA A 52 -35.83 10.39 6.93
CA ALA A 52 -36.05 8.96 7.15
C ALA A 52 -36.85 8.28 6.01
N LEU A 53 -37.90 8.94 5.50
CA LEU A 53 -38.68 8.45 4.35
C LEU A 53 -37.90 8.44 3.03
N GLN A 54 -36.94 9.36 2.85
CA GLN A 54 -36.12 9.46 1.64
C GLN A 54 -34.91 8.51 1.68
N ASP A 55 -34.22 8.40 2.80
CA ASP A 55 -33.08 7.49 2.98
C ASP A 55 -33.50 6.01 2.94
N SER A 56 -34.79 5.72 3.14
CA SER A 56 -35.35 4.36 3.13
C SER A 56 -36.03 3.97 1.81
N SER A 57 -36.25 4.89 0.87
CA SER A 57 -37.17 4.64 -0.26
C SER A 57 -36.68 3.60 -1.26
N GLU A 58 -35.37 3.46 -1.44
CA GLU A 58 -34.76 2.51 -2.40
C GLU A 58 -34.96 1.03 -2.01
N GLY A 59 -35.36 0.75 -0.76
CA GLY A 59 -35.61 -0.61 -0.25
C GLY A 59 -37.08 -1.01 -0.12
N LEU A 60 -38.02 -0.15 -0.53
CA LEU A 60 -39.47 -0.31 -0.27
C LEU A 60 -40.31 -0.77 -1.48
N GLU A 61 -39.68 -1.06 -2.62
CA GLU A 61 -40.42 -1.52 -3.81
C GLU A 61 -40.99 -2.94 -3.62
N GLY A 62 -42.30 -3.09 -3.85
CA GLY A 62 -43.00 -4.39 -3.76
C GLY A 62 -43.35 -4.86 -2.34
N THR A 63 -43.13 -4.04 -1.31
CA THR A 63 -43.36 -4.40 0.09
C THR A 63 -44.79 -4.07 0.58
N ARG A 64 -45.16 -4.47 1.81
CA ARG A 64 -46.51 -4.25 2.40
C ARG A 64 -46.67 -2.88 3.05
N GLU A 65 -45.59 -2.12 3.15
CA GLU A 65 -45.37 -0.96 4.00
C GLU A 65 -46.19 0.31 3.61
N ILE A 66 -47.04 0.19 2.58
CA ILE A 66 -48.04 1.18 2.16
C ILE A 66 -48.93 1.61 3.34
N GLU A 67 -49.26 0.70 4.27
CA GLU A 67 -50.12 0.98 5.43
C GLU A 67 -49.56 2.10 6.34
N ILE A 68 -48.24 2.12 6.59
CA ILE A 68 -47.61 3.17 7.43
C ILE A 68 -47.42 4.46 6.63
N ALA A 69 -47.19 4.39 5.31
CA ALA A 69 -47.19 5.57 4.45
C ALA A 69 -48.56 6.27 4.47
N ASP A 70 -49.65 5.50 4.48
CA ASP A 70 -51.02 6.03 4.62
C ASP A 70 -51.35 6.52 6.05
N GLU A 71 -50.84 5.89 7.12
CA GLU A 71 -50.96 6.42 8.50
C GLU A 71 -50.27 7.80 8.63
N ILE A 72 -49.02 7.93 8.14
CA ILE A 72 -48.28 9.20 8.12
C ILE A 72 -49.05 10.26 7.29
N LYS A 73 -49.52 9.89 6.10
CA LYS A 73 -50.32 10.76 5.22
C LYS A 73 -51.61 11.24 5.90
N MET A 74 -52.31 10.38 6.64
CA MET A 74 -53.51 10.74 7.40
C MET A 74 -53.23 11.71 8.55
N ILE A 75 -52.13 11.51 9.29
CA ILE A 75 -51.66 12.45 10.32
C ILE A 75 -51.37 13.81 9.67
N MET A 76 -50.61 13.84 8.58
CA MET A 76 -50.23 15.08 7.88
C MET A 76 -51.44 15.79 7.24
N GLN A 77 -52.48 15.09 6.77
CA GLN A 77 -53.71 15.70 6.25
C GLN A 77 -54.55 16.38 7.34
N ARG A 78 -54.52 15.87 8.57
CA ARG A 78 -55.12 16.52 9.75
C ARG A 78 -54.34 17.78 10.14
N LEU A 79 -53.02 17.70 10.01
CA LEU A 79 -52.03 18.72 10.33
C LEU A 79 -52.13 19.95 9.41
N ASP A 80 -52.07 19.74 8.09
CA ASP A 80 -52.07 20.79 7.06
C ASP A 80 -53.32 21.68 7.13
N ARG A 81 -54.48 21.09 7.47
CA ARG A 81 -55.76 21.77 7.68
C ARG A 81 -55.68 22.83 8.80
N LYS A 82 -55.19 22.44 9.99
CA LYS A 82 -55.01 23.35 11.12
C LYS A 82 -54.01 24.46 10.83
N LEU A 83 -52.94 24.16 10.08
CA LEU A 83 -51.96 25.18 9.68
C LEU A 83 -52.55 26.24 8.75
N ARG A 84 -53.43 25.86 7.80
CA ARG A 84 -54.16 26.82 6.95
C ARG A 84 -55.08 27.70 7.78
N GLU A 85 -55.84 27.10 8.72
CA GLU A 85 -56.72 27.82 9.64
C GLU A 85 -55.94 28.85 10.48
N TRP A 86 -54.86 28.44 11.17
CA TRP A 86 -54.04 29.34 11.99
C TRP A 86 -53.29 30.41 11.16
N GLY A 87 -52.78 30.07 9.98
CA GLY A 87 -52.10 31.01 9.08
C GLY A 87 -53.02 32.11 8.54
N SER A 88 -54.30 31.79 8.32
CA SER A 88 -55.33 32.74 7.85
C SER A 88 -55.69 33.83 8.88
N MET A 89 -55.45 33.59 10.18
CA MET A 89 -55.88 34.50 11.24
C MET A 89 -55.14 35.84 11.21
N ASN A 90 -55.84 36.94 11.51
CA ASN A 90 -55.18 38.23 11.75
C ASN A 90 -54.44 38.23 13.10
N GLN A 91 -53.53 39.20 13.33
CA GLN A 91 -52.69 39.23 14.53
C GLN A 91 -53.50 39.18 15.84
N LEU A 92 -54.60 39.92 15.93
CA LEU A 92 -55.47 39.95 17.11
C LEU A 92 -56.12 38.58 17.38
N ARG A 93 -56.63 37.92 16.34
CA ARG A 93 -57.25 36.59 16.46
C ARG A 93 -56.22 35.50 16.78
N SER A 94 -55.02 35.57 16.20
CA SER A 94 -53.90 34.67 16.54
C SER A 94 -53.44 34.83 17.99
N PHE A 95 -53.48 36.04 18.54
CA PHE A 95 -53.17 36.32 19.95
C PHE A 95 -54.25 35.77 20.89
N LEU A 96 -55.54 35.96 20.57
CA LEU A 96 -56.64 35.41 21.37
C LEU A 96 -56.68 33.86 21.33
N ALA A 97 -56.31 33.24 20.20
CA ALA A 97 -56.23 31.79 20.05
C ALA A 97 -54.89 31.17 20.57
N GLN A 98 -54.06 31.94 21.27
CA GLN A 98 -52.67 31.53 21.58
C GLN A 98 -52.56 30.25 22.43
N ARG A 99 -53.55 29.90 23.27
CA ARG A 99 -53.57 28.62 23.99
C ARG A 99 -53.91 27.45 23.06
N GLU A 100 -54.97 27.57 22.27
CA GLU A 100 -55.44 26.55 21.32
C GLU A 100 -54.37 26.18 20.29
N ILE A 101 -53.65 27.19 19.75
CA ILE A 101 -52.53 26.99 18.83
C ILE A 101 -51.39 26.21 19.51
N LYS A 102 -51.11 26.46 20.80
CA LYS A 102 -50.08 25.73 21.54
C LYS A 102 -50.47 24.28 21.76
N ASP A 103 -51.64 24.05 22.36
CA ASP A 103 -52.10 22.71 22.72
C ASP A 103 -52.26 21.84 21.44
N GLY A 104 -52.64 22.47 20.33
CA GLY A 104 -52.65 21.87 19.00
C GLY A 104 -51.26 21.53 18.42
N LEU A 105 -50.23 22.34 18.69
CA LEU A 105 -48.83 22.05 18.32
C LEU A 105 -48.20 20.96 19.21
N ASP A 106 -48.47 20.97 20.52
CA ASP A 106 -47.89 19.99 21.44
C ASP A 106 -48.46 18.58 21.20
N SER A 107 -49.76 18.46 20.89
CA SER A 107 -50.34 17.21 20.38
C SER A 107 -49.69 16.74 19.08
N LEU A 108 -49.35 17.68 18.19
CA LEU A 108 -48.77 17.41 16.86
C LEU A 108 -47.41 16.75 16.95
N ASN A 109 -46.55 17.27 17.81
CA ASN A 109 -45.18 16.81 17.96
C ASN A 109 -45.15 15.35 18.46
N LYS A 110 -46.11 14.98 19.33
CA LYS A 110 -46.30 13.59 19.76
C LYS A 110 -46.72 12.67 18.61
N ASP A 111 -47.73 13.06 17.82
CA ASP A 111 -48.21 12.26 16.68
C ASP A 111 -47.08 12.01 15.64
N ILE A 112 -46.21 12.99 15.42
CA ILE A 112 -45.04 12.89 14.52
C ILE A 112 -43.96 11.97 15.11
N ASP A 113 -43.60 12.17 16.38
CA ASP A 113 -42.55 11.38 17.05
C ASP A 113 -42.94 9.90 17.15
N GLU A 114 -44.23 9.58 17.40
CA GLU A 114 -44.73 8.20 17.45
C GLU A 114 -44.73 7.53 16.07
N ALA A 115 -45.18 8.22 15.01
CA ALA A 115 -45.16 7.69 13.65
C ALA A 115 -43.72 7.43 13.16
N ASN A 116 -42.79 8.34 13.46
CA ASN A 116 -41.38 8.19 13.13
C ASN A 116 -40.75 6.99 13.85
N MET A 117 -41.08 6.77 15.14
CA MET A 117 -40.58 5.63 15.90
C MET A 117 -41.05 4.29 15.31
N ARG A 118 -42.34 4.17 14.94
CA ARG A 118 -42.89 2.95 14.31
C ARG A 118 -42.21 2.64 12.97
N PHE A 119 -42.07 3.65 12.11
CA PHE A 119 -41.41 3.52 10.79
C PHE A 119 -39.98 2.99 10.93
N ASN A 120 -39.18 3.57 11.84
CA ASN A 120 -37.79 3.14 12.07
C ASN A 120 -37.68 1.71 12.60
N ILE A 121 -38.59 1.25 13.48
CA ILE A 121 -38.57 -0.13 13.99
C ILE A 121 -38.82 -1.12 12.85
N MET A 122 -39.85 -0.87 12.04
CA MET A 122 -40.25 -1.74 10.93
C MET A 122 -39.16 -1.85 9.85
N MET A 123 -38.55 -0.73 9.44
CA MET A 123 -37.44 -0.72 8.48
C MET A 123 -36.25 -1.58 8.94
N ASN A 124 -35.89 -1.52 10.22
CA ASN A 124 -34.79 -2.33 10.75
C ASN A 124 -35.11 -3.84 10.75
N MET A 125 -36.38 -4.23 10.88
CA MET A 125 -36.80 -5.63 10.81
C MET A 125 -36.74 -6.18 9.38
N GLU A 126 -37.15 -5.42 8.37
CA GLU A 126 -37.06 -5.86 6.97
C GLU A 126 -35.62 -5.80 6.41
N ILE A 127 -34.77 -4.86 6.85
CA ILE A 127 -33.32 -4.90 6.56
C ILE A 127 -32.70 -6.20 7.10
N ALA A 128 -33.06 -6.61 8.33
CA ALA A 128 -32.61 -7.88 8.90
C ALA A 128 -33.16 -9.10 8.13
N ARG A 129 -34.41 -9.03 7.64
CA ARG A 129 -35.01 -10.09 6.82
C ARG A 129 -34.30 -10.24 5.48
N GLY A 130 -34.06 -9.15 4.76
CA GLY A 130 -33.34 -9.14 3.49
C GLY A 130 -31.91 -9.70 3.64
N GLN A 131 -31.21 -9.34 4.72
CA GLN A 131 -29.90 -9.93 5.04
C GLN A 131 -29.97 -11.45 5.28
N ASN A 132 -31.01 -11.93 5.97
CA ASN A 132 -31.18 -13.37 6.22
C ASN A 132 -31.58 -14.14 4.96
N GLN A 133 -32.43 -13.58 4.09
CA GLN A 133 -32.77 -14.18 2.80
C GLN A 133 -31.55 -14.21 1.85
N SER A 134 -30.73 -13.15 1.84
CA SER A 134 -29.50 -13.10 1.06
C SER A 134 -28.50 -14.19 1.49
N LYS A 135 -28.33 -14.43 2.79
CA LYS A 135 -27.54 -15.55 3.31
C LYS A 135 -28.10 -16.91 2.90
N ALA A 136 -29.41 -17.13 3.04
CA ALA A 136 -30.04 -18.39 2.67
C ALA A 136 -29.92 -18.72 1.17
N ILE A 137 -29.82 -17.71 0.30
CA ILE A 137 -29.48 -17.88 -1.12
C ILE A 137 -28.01 -18.29 -1.26
N GLN A 138 -27.07 -17.56 -0.65
CA GLN A 138 -25.64 -17.89 -0.70
C GLN A 138 -25.30 -19.29 -0.15
N GLU A 139 -25.98 -19.72 0.92
CA GLU A 139 -25.86 -21.07 1.50
C GLU A 139 -26.36 -22.15 0.53
N ARG A 140 -27.42 -21.87 -0.24
CA ARG A 140 -27.95 -22.76 -1.28
C ARG A 140 -27.05 -22.83 -2.49
N ASP A 141 -26.63 -21.69 -3.03
CA ASP A 141 -25.75 -21.61 -4.21
C ASP A 141 -24.43 -22.35 -3.93
N LYS A 142 -23.90 -22.23 -2.70
CA LYS A 142 -22.73 -22.98 -2.24
C LYS A 142 -22.97 -24.50 -2.21
N ALA A 143 -24.12 -24.95 -1.72
CA ALA A 143 -24.45 -26.37 -1.69
C ALA A 143 -24.55 -26.97 -3.11
N GLU A 144 -25.09 -26.21 -4.08
CA GLU A 144 -25.17 -26.61 -5.49
C GLU A 144 -23.77 -26.74 -6.12
N ILE A 145 -22.87 -25.77 -5.87
CA ILE A 145 -21.46 -25.85 -6.29
C ILE A 145 -20.74 -27.06 -5.66
N ARG A 146 -20.98 -27.32 -4.36
CA ARG A 146 -20.41 -28.47 -3.65
C ARG A 146 -20.88 -29.81 -4.24
N GLU A 147 -22.14 -29.91 -4.66
CA GLU A 147 -22.65 -31.12 -5.31
C GLU A 147 -22.02 -31.32 -6.70
N LEU A 148 -21.96 -30.26 -7.52
CA LEU A 148 -21.33 -30.31 -8.86
C LEU A 148 -19.86 -30.74 -8.79
N LEU A 149 -19.08 -30.22 -7.83
CA LEU A 149 -17.69 -30.64 -7.61
C LEU A 149 -17.59 -32.12 -7.21
N GLN A 150 -18.53 -32.64 -6.40
CA GLN A 150 -18.57 -34.07 -6.07
C GLN A 150 -18.90 -34.94 -7.28
N GLN A 151 -19.79 -34.49 -8.16
CA GLN A 151 -20.15 -35.22 -9.39
C GLN A 151 -18.94 -35.30 -10.34
N ILE A 152 -18.30 -34.16 -10.64
CA ILE A 152 -17.11 -34.07 -11.52
C ILE A 152 -15.95 -34.96 -11.01
N VAL A 153 -15.71 -34.97 -9.69
CA VAL A 153 -14.63 -35.77 -9.09
C VAL A 153 -14.94 -37.27 -9.07
N ARG A 154 -16.20 -37.67 -8.83
CA ARG A 154 -16.60 -39.09 -8.80
C ARG A 154 -16.73 -39.71 -10.20
N SER A 155 -16.99 -38.91 -11.22
CA SER A 155 -17.19 -39.36 -12.60
C SER A 155 -15.86 -39.50 -13.36
N GLN A 156 -15.56 -40.73 -13.79
CA GLN A 156 -14.36 -40.99 -14.61
C GLN A 156 -14.43 -40.31 -15.98
N ASP A 157 -15.63 -40.14 -16.54
CA ASP A 157 -15.80 -39.57 -17.88
C ASP A 157 -15.80 -38.04 -17.87
N ASP A 158 -16.39 -37.40 -16.85
CA ASP A 158 -16.25 -35.94 -16.68
C ASP A 158 -14.80 -35.56 -16.37
N MET A 159 -14.10 -36.34 -15.54
CA MET A 159 -12.66 -36.13 -15.32
C MET A 159 -11.83 -36.34 -16.60
N ARG A 160 -12.20 -37.30 -17.47
CA ARG A 160 -11.58 -37.46 -18.81
C ARG A 160 -11.88 -36.26 -19.71
N MET A 161 -13.11 -35.74 -19.71
CA MET A 161 -13.47 -34.57 -20.50
C MET A 161 -12.69 -33.34 -20.04
N LEU A 162 -12.67 -33.06 -18.73
CA LEU A 162 -11.93 -31.96 -18.10
C LEU A 162 -10.43 -31.96 -18.47
N LEU A 163 -9.79 -33.13 -18.47
CA LEU A 163 -8.38 -33.29 -18.84
C LEU A 163 -8.09 -33.12 -20.35
N ASN A 164 -9.11 -33.22 -21.20
CA ASN A 164 -9.01 -33.04 -22.65
C ASN A 164 -9.48 -31.65 -23.13
N MET A 165 -10.01 -30.80 -22.25
CA MET A 165 -10.41 -29.44 -22.61
C MET A 165 -9.20 -28.57 -22.93
N GLN A 166 -9.30 -27.80 -24.03
CA GLN A 166 -8.30 -26.78 -24.36
C GLN A 166 -8.36 -25.64 -23.34
N PRO A 167 -7.21 -25.12 -22.85
CA PRO A 167 -7.21 -23.92 -22.02
C PRO A 167 -7.67 -22.69 -22.83
N SER A 168 -8.35 -21.77 -22.15
CA SER A 168 -8.68 -20.46 -22.73
C SER A 168 -7.48 -19.51 -22.66
N ARG A 169 -7.65 -18.25 -23.12
CA ARG A 169 -6.59 -17.24 -22.99
C ARG A 169 -6.30 -16.83 -21.55
N ASP A 170 -7.31 -16.87 -20.69
CA ASP A 170 -7.31 -16.20 -19.39
C ASP A 170 -7.56 -17.19 -18.23
N SER A 171 -7.94 -18.44 -18.52
CA SER A 171 -8.19 -19.51 -17.53
C SER A 171 -8.00 -20.93 -18.09
N HIS A 172 -7.66 -21.88 -17.20
CA HIS A 172 -7.38 -23.29 -17.50
C HIS A 172 -8.37 -24.21 -16.74
N PRO A 173 -9.26 -24.97 -17.41
CA PRO A 173 -10.38 -25.67 -16.76
C PRO A 173 -10.01 -26.59 -15.58
N VAL A 174 -8.90 -27.35 -15.68
CA VAL A 174 -8.44 -28.19 -14.55
C VAL A 174 -8.06 -27.35 -13.33
N GLU A 175 -7.53 -26.14 -13.51
CA GLU A 175 -7.12 -25.27 -12.42
C GLU A 175 -8.34 -24.65 -11.74
N GLU A 176 -9.38 -24.26 -12.49
CA GLU A 176 -10.67 -23.81 -11.92
C GLU A 176 -11.30 -24.88 -11.01
N VAL A 177 -11.30 -26.14 -11.45
CA VAL A 177 -11.83 -27.26 -10.66
C VAL A 177 -10.93 -27.55 -9.43
N MET A 178 -9.61 -27.46 -9.57
CA MET A 178 -8.70 -27.54 -8.40
C MET A 178 -8.96 -26.39 -7.41
N GLU A 179 -9.19 -25.16 -7.87
CA GLU A 179 -9.47 -23.99 -7.02
C GLU A 179 -10.79 -24.13 -6.27
N GLY A 180 -11.84 -24.61 -6.94
CA GLY A 180 -13.12 -24.94 -6.29
C GLY A 180 -12.97 -25.99 -5.19
N LEU A 181 -12.25 -27.08 -5.47
CA LEU A 181 -11.97 -28.13 -4.48
C LEU A 181 -11.14 -27.61 -3.29
N GLN A 182 -10.12 -26.78 -3.54
CA GLN A 182 -9.36 -26.15 -2.45
C GLN A 182 -10.20 -25.18 -1.63
N THR A 183 -11.12 -24.45 -2.25
CA THR A 183 -12.02 -23.50 -1.58
C THR A 183 -12.99 -24.21 -0.64
N GLU A 184 -13.59 -25.32 -1.07
CA GLU A 184 -14.46 -26.12 -0.21
C GLU A 184 -13.69 -26.85 0.90
N LEU A 185 -12.46 -27.30 0.66
CA LEU A 185 -11.59 -27.89 1.69
C LEU A 185 -11.15 -26.90 2.79
N MET A 186 -11.35 -25.60 2.61
CA MET A 186 -11.15 -24.59 3.66
C MET A 186 -12.40 -24.33 4.52
N ASP A 187 -13.55 -24.94 4.22
CA ASP A 187 -14.79 -24.74 4.96
C ASP A 187 -14.88 -25.61 6.24
N PRO A 188 -14.95 -25.03 7.45
CA PRO A 188 -15.08 -25.78 8.70
C PRO A 188 -16.44 -26.49 8.88
N SER A 189 -17.39 -26.31 7.96
CA SER A 189 -18.68 -27.03 7.90
C SER A 189 -18.70 -28.23 6.93
N LEU A 190 -17.61 -28.47 6.20
CA LEU A 190 -17.49 -29.64 5.32
C LEU A 190 -17.56 -30.94 6.13
N ASN A 191 -18.27 -31.96 5.63
CA ASN A 191 -18.32 -33.25 6.31
C ASN A 191 -17.17 -34.17 5.87
N ARG A 192 -16.76 -35.10 6.74
CA ARG A 192 -15.60 -35.97 6.51
C ARG A 192 -15.66 -36.79 5.23
N THR A 193 -16.84 -37.27 4.82
CA THR A 193 -17.00 -38.03 3.58
C THR A 193 -16.94 -37.16 2.31
N GLU A 194 -17.20 -35.86 2.42
CA GLU A 194 -16.95 -34.88 1.35
C GLU A 194 -15.47 -34.48 1.31
N GLU A 195 -14.87 -34.25 2.48
CA GLU A 195 -13.43 -33.98 2.64
C GLU A 195 -12.56 -35.10 2.01
N GLU A 196 -12.85 -36.37 2.33
CA GLU A 196 -12.12 -37.52 1.78
C GLU A 196 -12.29 -37.64 0.25
N VAL A 197 -13.46 -37.26 -0.30
CA VAL A 197 -13.71 -37.21 -1.76
C VAL A 197 -12.97 -36.05 -2.44
N PHE A 198 -13.01 -34.85 -1.86
CA PHE A 198 -12.32 -33.69 -2.41
C PHE A 198 -10.80 -33.82 -2.31
N LYS A 199 -10.26 -34.33 -1.20
CA LYS A 199 -8.83 -34.70 -1.08
C LYS A 199 -8.43 -35.73 -2.14
N ALA A 200 -9.26 -36.75 -2.40
CA ALA A 200 -8.99 -37.76 -3.42
C ALA A 200 -9.03 -37.21 -4.86
N GLY A 201 -10.02 -36.38 -5.19
CA GLY A 201 -10.14 -35.75 -6.52
C GLY A 201 -9.01 -34.78 -6.82
N LEU A 202 -8.67 -33.92 -5.85
CA LEU A 202 -7.56 -32.97 -5.96
C LEU A 202 -6.21 -33.70 -6.16
N TRP A 203 -6.02 -34.83 -5.48
CA TRP A 203 -4.86 -35.72 -5.69
C TRP A 203 -4.84 -36.35 -7.09
N GLU A 204 -5.96 -36.85 -7.60
CA GLU A 204 -6.02 -37.50 -8.90
C GLU A 204 -5.79 -36.52 -10.06
N LEU A 205 -6.34 -35.31 -9.97
CA LEU A 205 -6.06 -34.21 -10.90
C LEU A 205 -4.58 -33.80 -10.83
N HIS A 206 -4.00 -33.69 -9.64
CA HIS A 206 -2.57 -33.41 -9.46
C HIS A 206 -1.70 -34.48 -10.15
N LYS A 207 -1.92 -35.78 -9.85
CA LYS A 207 -1.08 -36.86 -10.39
C LYS A 207 -1.28 -37.13 -11.88
N LYS A 208 -2.42 -36.76 -12.48
CA LYS A 208 -2.64 -36.85 -13.93
C LYS A 208 -2.06 -35.68 -14.74
N THR A 209 -1.81 -34.53 -14.11
CA THR A 209 -1.34 -33.31 -14.81
C THR A 209 0.06 -32.85 -14.43
N ASP A 210 0.63 -33.38 -13.35
CA ASP A 210 1.85 -32.89 -12.66
C ASP A 210 1.75 -31.40 -12.22
N LYS A 211 0.54 -30.82 -12.23
CA LYS A 211 0.27 -29.47 -11.72
C LYS A 211 0.03 -29.50 -10.23
N LEU A 212 0.52 -28.50 -9.53
CA LEU A 212 0.13 -28.21 -8.16
C LEU A 212 -1.19 -27.42 -8.16
N PRO A 213 -2.09 -27.62 -7.19
CA PRO A 213 -3.32 -26.83 -7.06
C PRO A 213 -3.06 -25.32 -7.02
N PRO A 214 -3.89 -24.48 -7.67
CA PRO A 214 -3.55 -23.09 -7.94
C PRO A 214 -3.47 -22.23 -6.66
N LEU A 215 -4.33 -22.44 -5.67
CA LEU A 215 -4.25 -21.69 -4.42
C LEU A 215 -2.99 -22.09 -3.64
N THR A 216 -2.24 -21.07 -3.22
CA THR A 216 -1.02 -21.23 -2.43
C THR A 216 -1.31 -21.65 -0.98
N ASP A 217 -2.55 -21.48 -0.53
CA ASP A 217 -3.01 -21.95 0.78
C ASP A 217 -3.46 -23.41 0.71
N LEU A 218 -2.86 -24.23 1.56
CA LEU A 218 -3.12 -25.67 1.71
C LEU A 218 -3.77 -25.98 3.08
N THR A 219 -4.33 -24.97 3.75
CA THR A 219 -5.12 -25.17 4.96
C THR A 219 -6.32 -26.08 4.65
N GLY A 220 -6.61 -27.03 5.54
CA GLY A 220 -7.58 -28.12 5.32
C GLY A 220 -7.08 -29.26 4.41
N GLN A 221 -5.95 -29.09 3.71
CA GLN A 221 -5.39 -30.08 2.79
C GLN A 221 -4.17 -30.82 3.37
N VAL A 222 -3.62 -30.36 4.49
CA VAL A 222 -2.38 -30.88 5.10
C VAL A 222 -2.55 -31.13 6.59
N ASP A 223 -2.28 -32.36 7.01
CA ASP A 223 -2.33 -32.82 8.39
C ASP A 223 -0.93 -32.87 9.01
N ILE A 224 -0.73 -32.16 10.12
CA ILE A 224 0.59 -31.98 10.77
C ILE A 224 0.80 -33.08 11.82
N GLU A 225 1.90 -33.83 11.70
CA GLU A 225 2.33 -34.83 12.69
C GLU A 225 3.26 -34.19 13.76
N GLN A 226 4.39 -34.84 14.04
CA GLN A 226 5.36 -34.48 15.08
C GLN A 226 6.44 -33.52 14.57
N GLN A 227 7.07 -32.79 15.51
CA GLN A 227 8.31 -32.08 15.22
C GLN A 227 9.44 -33.11 15.05
N VAL A 228 10.12 -33.08 13.89
CA VAL A 228 11.23 -34.00 13.56
C VAL A 228 12.58 -33.33 13.78
N ALA A 229 12.71 -32.02 13.55
CA ALA A 229 13.96 -31.30 13.76
C ALA A 229 13.76 -29.91 14.37
N ARG A 230 14.76 -29.48 15.15
CA ARG A 230 14.79 -28.20 15.86
C ARG A 230 15.97 -27.35 15.40
N GLY A 231 15.78 -26.56 14.33
CA GLY A 231 16.87 -25.82 13.66
C GLY A 231 17.29 -24.52 14.34
N ARG A 232 18.16 -23.73 13.70
CA ARG A 232 18.54 -22.37 14.16
C ARG A 232 17.42 -21.36 13.90
N PHE A 233 16.86 -21.38 12.68
CA PHE A 233 15.88 -20.41 12.18
C PHE A 233 14.46 -21.00 12.02
N ASN A 234 14.38 -22.23 11.49
CA ASN A 234 13.14 -22.98 11.25
C ASN A 234 13.03 -24.18 12.20
N ASP A 235 11.82 -24.50 12.63
CA ASP A 235 11.46 -25.79 13.22
C ASP A 235 10.76 -26.66 12.15
N VAL A 236 11.12 -27.94 12.07
CA VAL A 236 10.64 -28.84 10.99
C VAL A 236 9.77 -29.95 11.56
N PHE A 237 8.59 -30.08 10.99
CA PHE A 237 7.57 -31.08 11.31
C PHE A 237 7.38 -32.00 10.10
N SER A 238 6.96 -33.24 10.34
CA SER A 238 6.40 -34.08 9.28
C SER A 238 4.88 -33.89 9.20
N GLY A 239 4.28 -34.28 8.09
CA GLY A 239 2.85 -34.28 7.88
C GLY A 239 2.46 -35.06 6.63
N TRP A 240 1.17 -35.04 6.31
CA TRP A 240 0.61 -35.65 5.10
C TRP A 240 -0.20 -34.62 4.32
N TRP A 241 0.00 -34.57 3.01
CA TRP A 241 -0.79 -33.77 2.09
C TRP A 241 -1.79 -34.70 1.38
N LEU A 242 -3.08 -34.32 1.42
CA LEU A 242 -4.22 -35.08 0.87
C LEU A 242 -4.25 -36.55 1.32
N ASP A 243 -3.82 -36.83 2.56
CA ASP A 243 -3.68 -38.15 3.19
C ASP A 243 -2.82 -39.18 2.41
N ARG A 244 -1.99 -38.71 1.47
CA ARG A 244 -1.32 -39.59 0.48
C ARG A 244 0.17 -39.34 0.31
N GLU A 245 0.63 -38.09 0.38
CA GLU A 245 2.06 -37.77 0.25
C GLU A 245 2.65 -37.22 1.54
N LYS A 246 3.75 -37.81 2.00
CA LYS A 246 4.45 -37.32 3.17
C LYS A 246 5.17 -36.02 2.84
N VAL A 247 4.96 -34.99 3.66
CA VAL A 247 5.50 -33.64 3.47
C VAL A 247 6.34 -33.20 4.67
N ALA A 248 7.32 -32.34 4.39
CA ALA A 248 8.06 -31.58 5.39
C ALA A 248 7.42 -30.19 5.52
N LEU A 249 6.90 -29.90 6.72
CA LEU A 249 6.38 -28.59 7.10
C LEU A 249 7.44 -27.81 7.88
N ARG A 250 7.64 -26.54 7.52
CA ARG A 250 8.67 -25.69 8.14
C ARG A 250 8.04 -24.48 8.80
N LEU A 251 8.20 -24.37 10.11
CA LEU A 251 7.73 -23.27 10.95
C LEU A 251 8.86 -22.25 11.19
N PRO A 252 8.78 -21.03 10.64
CA PRO A 252 9.79 -20.00 10.87
C PRO A 252 9.63 -19.41 12.28
N ARG A 253 10.66 -19.52 13.14
CA ARG A 253 10.54 -19.14 14.57
C ARG A 253 10.29 -17.66 14.83
N THR A 254 10.59 -16.80 13.87
CA THR A 254 10.69 -15.35 14.10
C THR A 254 9.75 -14.53 13.22
N ILE A 255 8.64 -15.10 12.75
CA ILE A 255 7.54 -14.28 12.21
C ILE A 255 6.96 -13.46 13.37
N ALA A 256 7.35 -12.19 13.43
CA ALA A 256 6.61 -11.21 14.20
C ALA A 256 5.24 -11.02 13.55
N ASN A 257 4.18 -10.97 14.36
CA ASN A 257 2.81 -10.81 13.87
C ASN A 257 2.52 -9.35 13.46
N SER A 258 3.20 -8.87 12.42
CA SER A 258 3.00 -7.59 11.76
C SER A 258 2.60 -7.74 10.28
N PRO A 259 1.78 -6.82 9.72
CA PRO A 259 1.33 -6.92 8.32
C PRO A 259 2.42 -6.66 7.26
N GLY A 260 3.62 -6.23 7.66
CA GLY A 260 4.77 -6.14 6.74
C GLY A 260 5.37 -7.53 6.54
N ASP A 261 5.79 -8.13 7.66
CA ASP A 261 6.44 -9.43 7.75
C ASP A 261 5.64 -10.53 7.01
N GLN A 262 4.31 -10.49 7.10
CA GLN A 262 3.40 -11.39 6.36
C GLN A 262 3.44 -11.20 4.84
N ARG A 263 3.46 -9.96 4.34
CA ARG A 263 3.56 -9.65 2.89
C ARG A 263 4.92 -10.00 2.31
N ASP A 264 5.95 -9.90 3.13
CA ASP A 264 7.32 -10.22 2.73
C ASP A 264 7.52 -11.75 2.64
N PHE A 265 7.00 -12.49 3.61
CA PHE A 265 6.90 -13.95 3.56
C PHE A 265 6.07 -14.44 2.35
N GLN A 266 4.91 -13.84 2.08
CA GLN A 266 4.08 -14.17 0.91
C GLN A 266 4.85 -13.98 -0.42
N ARG A 267 5.62 -12.89 -0.56
CA ARG A 267 6.46 -12.67 -1.75
C ARG A 267 7.58 -13.70 -1.91
N GLU A 268 8.24 -14.12 -0.83
CA GLU A 268 9.26 -15.20 -0.91
C GLU A 268 8.63 -16.56 -1.25
N VAL A 269 7.43 -16.84 -0.73
CA VAL A 269 6.63 -18.03 -1.06
C VAL A 269 6.27 -18.04 -2.55
N GLU A 270 5.76 -16.95 -3.11
CA GLU A 270 5.47 -16.84 -4.55
C GLU A 270 6.72 -17.07 -5.42
N LEU A 271 7.87 -16.52 -5.02
CA LEU A 271 9.14 -16.73 -5.73
C LEU A 271 9.57 -18.20 -5.70
N TRP A 272 9.55 -18.84 -4.53
CA TRP A 272 9.95 -20.25 -4.40
C TRP A 272 8.97 -21.18 -5.14
N ARG A 273 7.67 -20.90 -5.11
CA ARG A 273 6.64 -21.66 -5.86
C ARG A 273 6.84 -21.62 -7.38
N ARG A 274 7.52 -20.60 -7.91
CA ARG A 274 7.91 -20.47 -9.34
C ARG A 274 9.23 -21.19 -9.70
N LEU A 275 9.97 -21.74 -8.74
CA LEU A 275 11.24 -22.45 -8.99
C LEU A 275 11.01 -23.94 -9.31
N SER A 276 10.91 -24.29 -10.59
CA SER A 276 10.91 -25.69 -11.05
C SER A 276 12.29 -26.13 -11.58
N HIS A 277 12.98 -27.01 -10.85
CA HIS A 277 14.21 -27.67 -11.33
C HIS A 277 14.53 -28.94 -10.51
N LYS A 278 15.10 -29.97 -11.16
CA LYS A 278 15.34 -31.30 -10.55
C LYS A 278 16.20 -31.29 -9.27
N ASN A 279 17.14 -30.33 -9.16
CA ASN A 279 18.06 -30.15 -8.01
C ASN A 279 17.59 -29.04 -7.04
N VAL A 280 16.35 -28.60 -7.16
CA VAL A 280 15.67 -27.65 -6.27
C VAL A 280 14.52 -28.40 -5.59
N THR A 281 14.33 -28.18 -4.30
CA THR A 281 13.14 -28.67 -3.60
C THR A 281 11.96 -27.77 -3.97
N PRO A 282 10.87 -28.29 -4.56
CA PRO A 282 9.70 -27.49 -4.88
C PRO A 282 8.94 -27.09 -3.61
N LEU A 283 8.18 -26.00 -3.70
CA LEU A 283 7.22 -25.59 -2.68
C LEU A 283 5.81 -25.90 -3.15
N TYR A 284 5.04 -26.65 -2.37
CA TYR A 284 3.64 -26.94 -2.70
C TYR A 284 2.73 -25.76 -2.35
N GLY A 285 2.94 -25.18 -1.17
CA GLY A 285 2.20 -24.02 -0.68
C GLY A 285 2.51 -23.74 0.78
N VAL A 286 1.55 -23.12 1.47
CA VAL A 286 1.63 -22.77 2.90
C VAL A 286 0.39 -23.23 3.65
N VAL A 287 0.48 -23.37 4.98
CA VAL A 287 -0.64 -23.77 5.85
C VAL A 287 -0.73 -22.82 7.04
N TYR A 288 -1.93 -22.34 7.34
CA TYR A 288 -2.22 -21.54 8.53
C TYR A 288 -2.91 -22.42 9.57
N GLN A 289 -2.19 -22.83 10.62
CA GLN A 289 -2.77 -23.64 11.69
C GLN A 289 -2.34 -23.09 13.06
N ASN A 290 -3.25 -23.00 14.02
CA ASN A 290 -2.95 -22.55 15.40
C ASN A 290 -2.25 -21.18 15.50
N LYS A 291 -2.53 -20.26 14.55
CA LYS A 291 -1.88 -18.94 14.36
C LYS A 291 -0.40 -19.00 13.93
N ASN A 292 0.12 -20.19 13.64
CA ASN A 292 1.41 -20.41 13.00
C ASN A 292 1.24 -20.50 11.48
N LEU A 293 2.32 -20.21 10.76
CA LEU A 293 2.38 -20.28 9.30
C LEU A 293 3.53 -21.21 8.90
N TYR A 294 3.18 -22.30 8.21
CA TYR A 294 4.10 -23.34 7.79
C TYR A 294 4.29 -23.31 6.27
N SER A 295 5.51 -23.48 5.76
CA SER A 295 5.75 -23.76 4.34
C SER A 295 5.81 -25.28 4.11
N VAL A 296 5.20 -25.76 3.02
CA VAL A 296 4.98 -27.20 2.75
C VAL A 296 5.76 -27.65 1.52
N SER A 297 6.57 -28.69 1.68
CA SER A 297 7.45 -29.25 0.64
C SER A 297 7.48 -30.79 0.72
N PRO A 298 7.76 -31.52 -0.37
CA PRO A 298 7.80 -32.99 -0.34
C PRO A 298 8.87 -33.53 0.62
N TRP A 299 8.54 -34.61 1.32
CA TRP A 299 9.47 -35.24 2.26
C TRP A 299 10.66 -35.89 1.54
N MET A 300 11.87 -35.69 2.07
CA MET A 300 13.10 -36.24 1.49
C MET A 300 13.55 -37.46 2.31
N HIS A 301 13.19 -38.66 1.86
CA HIS A 301 13.40 -39.93 2.60
C HIS A 301 14.85 -40.17 3.04
N ASN A 302 15.84 -39.75 2.24
CA ASN A 302 17.26 -39.91 2.57
C ASN A 302 17.81 -38.79 3.49
N GLY A 303 17.02 -37.75 3.78
CA GLY A 303 17.34 -36.70 4.75
C GLY A 303 18.45 -35.74 4.31
N LEU A 304 19.18 -35.22 5.30
CA LEU A 304 20.32 -34.31 5.10
C LEU A 304 21.52 -35.06 4.52
N VAL A 305 22.29 -34.40 3.63
CA VAL A 305 23.51 -34.99 3.04
C VAL A 305 24.49 -35.52 4.10
N SER A 306 24.62 -34.84 5.23
CA SER A 306 25.52 -35.23 6.33
C SER A 306 25.13 -36.57 6.99
N ASP A 307 23.84 -36.91 7.05
CA ASP A 307 23.37 -38.19 7.59
C ASP A 307 23.30 -39.27 6.50
N TYR A 308 22.97 -38.88 5.27
CA TYR A 308 23.04 -39.76 4.11
C TYR A 308 24.46 -40.30 3.86
N LEU A 309 25.49 -39.45 4.01
CA LEU A 309 26.90 -39.83 3.87
C LEU A 309 27.39 -40.80 4.97
N LYS A 310 26.81 -40.74 6.18
CA LYS A 310 27.11 -41.71 7.26
C LYS A 310 26.54 -43.10 6.92
N LYS A 311 25.35 -43.14 6.33
CA LYS A 311 24.66 -44.37 5.90
C LYS A 311 25.26 -44.95 4.62
N ASN A 312 25.73 -44.10 3.71
CA ASN A 312 26.22 -44.44 2.37
C ASN A 312 27.65 -43.91 2.16
N PRO A 313 28.67 -44.48 2.84
CA PRO A 313 30.04 -43.93 2.82
C PRO A 313 30.66 -43.91 1.41
N ASN A 314 30.28 -44.86 0.56
CA ASN A 314 30.83 -45.12 -0.77
C ASN A 314 30.09 -44.40 -1.92
N VAL A 315 29.16 -43.48 -1.64
CA VAL A 315 28.42 -42.77 -2.70
C VAL A 315 29.34 -41.80 -3.46
N ASP A 316 29.12 -41.64 -4.77
CA ASP A 316 29.76 -40.58 -5.58
C ASP A 316 29.42 -39.20 -4.99
N ARG A 317 30.37 -38.66 -4.22
CA ARG A 317 30.22 -37.35 -3.56
C ARG A 317 30.37 -36.19 -4.54
N VAL A 318 31.11 -36.41 -5.64
CA VAL A 318 31.23 -35.45 -6.73
C VAL A 318 29.90 -35.31 -7.49
N LYS A 319 29.07 -36.36 -7.59
CA LYS A 319 27.65 -36.24 -8.01
C LYS A 319 26.89 -35.29 -7.12
N LEU A 320 26.94 -35.47 -5.80
CA LEU A 320 26.14 -34.67 -4.88
C LEU A 320 26.53 -33.19 -4.94
N LEU A 321 27.82 -32.89 -5.11
CA LEU A 321 28.34 -31.54 -5.36
C LEU A 321 27.97 -31.00 -6.76
N THR A 322 27.97 -31.85 -7.79
CA THR A 322 27.50 -31.47 -9.15
C THR A 322 26.01 -31.13 -9.13
N ASP A 323 25.18 -31.95 -8.50
CA ASP A 323 23.74 -31.75 -8.30
C ASP A 323 23.48 -30.42 -7.55
N ALA A 324 24.21 -30.15 -6.46
CA ALA A 324 24.14 -28.89 -5.72
C ALA A 324 24.52 -27.67 -6.60
N ALA A 325 25.61 -27.76 -7.37
CA ALA A 325 26.04 -26.70 -8.28
C ALA A 325 25.04 -26.47 -9.42
N MET A 326 24.41 -27.54 -9.95
CA MET A 326 23.33 -27.43 -10.93
C MET A 326 22.12 -26.68 -10.35
N GLY A 327 21.67 -27.05 -9.14
CA GLY A 327 20.56 -26.36 -8.47
C GLY A 327 20.82 -24.87 -8.19
N LYS A 328 22.07 -24.52 -7.83
CA LYS A 328 22.49 -23.12 -7.65
C LYS A 328 22.62 -22.37 -8.98
N THR A 329 22.89 -23.06 -10.09
CA THR A 329 22.99 -22.44 -11.43
C THR A 329 21.62 -22.04 -11.98
N THR A 330 20.54 -22.76 -11.67
CA THR A 330 19.16 -22.38 -12.06
C THR A 330 18.79 -20.97 -11.58
N GLN A 331 19.39 -20.52 -10.47
CA GLN A 331 19.17 -19.21 -9.86
C GLN A 331 19.63 -18.03 -10.74
N PHE A 332 20.36 -18.26 -11.84
CA PHE A 332 20.83 -17.19 -12.74
C PHE A 332 19.69 -16.40 -13.42
N PHE A 333 18.50 -17.01 -13.56
CA PHE A 333 17.29 -16.34 -14.04
C PHE A 333 16.58 -15.48 -12.97
N LEU A 334 16.91 -15.65 -11.69
CA LEU A 334 16.35 -14.89 -10.55
C LEU A 334 17.49 -14.51 -9.57
N PRO A 335 18.35 -13.54 -9.93
CA PRO A 335 19.63 -13.28 -9.24
C PRO A 335 19.51 -12.80 -7.79
N TYR A 336 18.31 -12.54 -7.28
CA TYR A 336 18.07 -11.92 -5.97
C TYR A 336 17.93 -12.93 -4.81
N ILE A 337 17.68 -14.22 -5.08
CA ILE A 337 17.48 -15.28 -4.08
C ILE A 337 18.84 -15.81 -3.56
N GLY A 338 19.57 -15.00 -2.79
CA GLY A 338 20.89 -15.34 -2.27
C GLY A 338 20.91 -16.53 -1.28
N LEU A 339 20.97 -17.75 -1.82
CA LEU A 339 21.14 -19.00 -1.06
C LEU A 339 22.50 -19.05 -0.37
N ARG A 340 22.50 -18.98 0.96
CA ARG A 340 23.65 -19.26 1.82
C ARG A 340 23.75 -20.78 2.06
N PHE A 341 24.96 -21.32 1.94
CA PHE A 341 25.25 -22.74 2.25
C PHE A 341 25.64 -22.94 3.73
N ASP A 342 25.17 -22.08 4.64
CA ASP A 342 25.80 -21.92 5.96
C ASP A 342 25.37 -22.93 7.04
N GLN A 343 24.43 -23.83 6.73
CA GLN A 343 24.28 -25.13 7.40
C GLN A 343 23.40 -26.05 6.56
N VAL A 344 23.98 -27.12 5.99
CA VAL A 344 23.32 -28.37 5.56
C VAL A 344 22.00 -28.26 4.75
N ASN A 345 21.80 -27.20 3.97
CA ASN A 345 20.58 -27.01 3.14
C ASN A 345 20.49 -27.94 1.90
N LEU A 346 21.28 -29.02 1.86
CA LEU A 346 21.31 -30.03 0.79
C LEU A 346 20.63 -31.32 1.28
N LEU A 347 19.39 -31.53 0.82
CA LEU A 347 18.62 -32.74 1.07
C LEU A 347 18.86 -33.77 -0.04
N ILE A 348 18.76 -35.04 0.31
CA ILE A 348 18.89 -36.15 -0.64
C ILE A 348 17.51 -36.74 -0.88
N SER A 349 17.10 -36.75 -2.15
CA SER A 349 15.87 -37.44 -2.58
C SER A 349 16.02 -38.96 -2.48
N GLU A 350 14.90 -39.69 -2.54
CA GLU A 350 14.88 -41.16 -2.53
C GLU A 350 15.78 -41.76 -3.62
N ASN A 351 15.72 -41.21 -4.84
CA ASN A 351 16.54 -41.61 -6.00
C ASN A 351 18.02 -41.18 -5.90
N GLY A 352 18.50 -40.73 -4.74
CA GLY A 352 19.88 -40.33 -4.50
C GLY A 352 20.32 -39.10 -5.29
N THR A 353 19.40 -38.25 -5.78
CA THR A 353 19.69 -36.93 -6.36
C THR A 353 19.72 -35.89 -5.26
N ALA A 354 20.74 -35.03 -5.25
CA ALA A 354 20.82 -33.95 -4.28
C ALA A 354 19.94 -32.76 -4.70
N ARG A 355 19.22 -32.19 -3.73
CA ARG A 355 18.30 -31.05 -3.88
C ARG A 355 18.60 -29.97 -2.85
N LEU A 356 18.74 -28.74 -3.30
CA LEU A 356 18.80 -27.58 -2.41
C LEU A 356 17.42 -27.34 -1.79
N SER A 357 17.39 -26.88 -0.54
CA SER A 357 16.19 -26.42 0.19
C SER A 357 16.47 -25.11 0.94
N ASP A 358 15.51 -24.58 1.68
CA ASP A 358 15.61 -23.29 2.41
C ASP A 358 15.93 -22.08 1.49
N PHE A 359 15.09 -21.88 0.48
CA PHE A 359 15.10 -20.68 -0.36
C PHE A 359 14.50 -19.49 0.42
N GLY A 360 15.15 -18.32 0.34
CA GLY A 360 14.67 -17.04 0.91
C GLY A 360 14.80 -16.90 2.44
N LEU A 361 14.08 -17.75 3.17
CA LEU A 361 13.66 -17.54 4.57
C LEU A 361 14.77 -17.18 5.57
N SER A 362 16.02 -17.58 5.33
CA SER A 362 17.13 -17.27 6.24
C SER A 362 17.42 -15.77 6.33
N LYS A 363 17.30 -15.00 5.24
CA LYS A 363 17.44 -13.54 5.29
C LYS A 363 16.34 -12.92 6.14
N PHE A 364 15.08 -13.21 5.82
CA PHE A 364 13.92 -12.75 6.58
C PHE A 364 14.05 -13.05 8.08
N LEU A 365 14.51 -14.25 8.45
CA LEU A 365 14.68 -14.66 9.85
C LEU A 365 15.89 -14.01 10.55
N GLU A 366 16.97 -13.69 9.83
CA GLU A 366 18.07 -12.86 10.36
C GLU A 366 17.65 -11.40 10.56
N GLU A 367 16.88 -10.82 9.63
CA GLU A 367 16.34 -9.46 9.75
C GLU A 367 15.31 -9.33 10.88
N ALA A 368 14.44 -10.34 11.07
CA ALA A 368 13.41 -10.36 12.12
C ALA A 368 13.93 -10.76 13.52
N SER A 369 14.96 -11.63 13.61
CA SER A 369 15.61 -11.95 14.91
C SER A 369 16.55 -10.83 15.38
N SER A 370 17.06 -10.02 14.46
CA SER A 370 17.84 -8.83 14.80
C SER A 370 16.92 -7.73 15.32
N SER A 371 16.99 -7.42 16.63
CA SER A 371 16.25 -6.30 17.27
C SER A 371 16.74 -4.89 16.84
N ARG A 372 17.23 -4.75 15.60
CA ARG A 372 17.70 -3.52 14.94
C ARG A 372 17.28 -3.51 13.47
N VAL A 373 16.00 -3.25 13.22
CA VAL A 373 15.33 -2.92 11.95
C VAL A 373 16.23 -2.84 10.70
N PRO A 374 16.08 -3.83 9.80
CA PRO A 374 15.95 -3.61 8.36
C PRO A 374 14.49 -3.35 7.95
N ARG A 375 14.26 -2.92 6.71
CA ARG A 375 12.94 -2.83 6.06
C ARG A 375 13.04 -3.51 4.70
N ILE A 376 12.11 -4.42 4.38
CA ILE A 376 12.15 -5.21 3.14
C ILE A 376 11.69 -4.36 1.94
N ASN A 377 12.65 -3.60 1.42
CA ASN A 377 12.53 -2.81 0.18
C ASN A 377 13.83 -2.88 -0.66
N HIS A 378 14.76 -3.78 -0.33
CA HIS A 378 16.14 -3.79 -0.83
C HIS A 378 16.61 -5.12 -1.46
N ILE A 379 15.66 -5.98 -1.83
CA ILE A 379 15.93 -7.26 -2.52
C ILE A 379 16.03 -7.06 -4.05
N TYR A 380 15.31 -6.11 -4.65
CA TYR A 380 15.25 -5.92 -6.11
C TYR A 380 16.09 -4.76 -6.67
N ARG A 381 16.80 -3.99 -5.84
CA ARG A 381 17.59 -2.84 -6.31
C ARG A 381 19.03 -3.26 -6.58
N HIS A 382 19.37 -3.31 -7.87
CA HIS A 382 20.69 -3.34 -8.55
C HIS A 382 21.93 -3.84 -7.79
N ALA A 383 22.70 -4.69 -8.47
CA ALA A 383 24.10 -4.98 -8.13
C ALA A 383 25.05 -3.82 -8.51
N GLN A 384 24.80 -2.62 -7.97
CA GLN A 384 25.73 -1.48 -7.92
C GLN A 384 25.19 -0.43 -6.94
N CYS A 385 26.09 0.19 -6.16
CA CYS A 385 25.82 1.28 -5.20
C CYS A 385 24.80 1.00 -4.08
N ASP A 386 25.27 0.43 -2.96
CA ASP A 386 24.94 0.94 -1.62
C ASP A 386 25.95 0.43 -0.56
N ARG A 387 26.45 1.33 0.31
CA ARG A 387 27.68 1.10 1.10
C ARG A 387 27.46 0.73 2.58
N GLU A 388 26.21 0.48 3.01
CA GLU A 388 25.86 0.29 4.44
C GLU A 388 25.10 -1.01 4.79
N LYS A 389 25.26 -2.10 4.00
CA LYS A 389 24.74 -3.43 4.37
C LYS A 389 25.71 -4.15 5.34
N ARG A 390 25.74 -3.73 6.61
CA ARG A 390 26.50 -4.39 7.70
C ARG A 390 25.88 -5.75 8.06
N ALA A 391 26.69 -6.80 8.15
CA ALA A 391 26.23 -8.12 8.60
C ALA A 391 25.87 -8.11 10.10
N THR A 392 24.79 -8.78 10.47
CA THR A 392 24.38 -9.00 11.86
C THR A 392 24.96 -10.30 12.42
N ASN A 393 25.14 -10.37 13.74
CA ASN A 393 25.91 -11.42 14.44
C ASN A 393 25.22 -12.81 14.51
N ASN A 394 24.53 -13.25 13.46
CA ASN A 394 23.78 -14.53 13.46
C ASN A 394 24.22 -15.52 12.38
N THR A 395 25.25 -15.21 11.59
CA THR A 395 25.82 -16.14 10.61
C THR A 395 26.59 -17.28 11.29
N ASN A 396 26.68 -18.44 10.62
CA ASN A 396 27.61 -19.51 11.00
C ASN A 396 29.01 -19.21 10.39
N PRO A 397 30.06 -19.01 11.20
CA PRO A 397 31.35 -18.52 10.69
C PRO A 397 32.11 -19.55 9.85
N ARG A 398 31.92 -20.85 10.10
CA ARG A 398 32.65 -21.94 9.42
C ARG A 398 32.42 -22.02 7.91
N TRP A 399 31.26 -21.55 7.43
CA TRP A 399 30.94 -21.46 5.99
C TRP A 399 30.89 -20.01 5.49
N SER A 400 31.00 -19.00 6.38
CA SER A 400 30.88 -17.59 6.00
C SER A 400 32.12 -17.09 5.26
N ALA A 401 31.92 -16.22 4.27
CA ALA A 401 33.00 -15.57 3.53
C ALA A 401 33.65 -14.43 4.34
N PRO A 402 34.96 -14.17 4.18
CA PRO A 402 35.71 -13.23 5.01
C PRO A 402 35.18 -11.79 4.89
N GLU A 403 34.71 -11.37 3.72
CA GLU A 403 34.11 -10.05 3.51
C GLU A 403 32.81 -9.82 4.29
N LEU A 404 32.07 -10.90 4.62
CA LEU A 404 30.86 -10.84 5.45
C LEU A 404 31.23 -10.67 6.93
N LEU A 405 32.22 -11.43 7.42
CA LEU A 405 32.72 -11.30 8.80
C LEU A 405 33.44 -9.97 9.04
N ARG A 406 34.19 -9.47 8.05
CA ARG A 406 34.83 -8.15 8.06
C ARG A 406 33.84 -6.99 7.84
N GLN A 407 32.60 -7.27 7.46
CA GLN A 407 31.58 -6.29 7.06
C GLN A 407 32.03 -5.36 5.92
N THR A 408 32.96 -5.82 5.06
CA THR A 408 33.56 -5.02 3.98
C THR A 408 32.79 -5.13 2.65
N GLY A 409 31.82 -6.03 2.54
CA GLY A 409 30.97 -6.19 1.35
C GLY A 409 29.62 -6.85 1.66
N PRO A 410 28.61 -6.65 0.80
CA PRO A 410 27.31 -7.30 0.93
C PRO A 410 27.34 -8.77 0.51
N ILE A 411 26.32 -9.52 0.94
CA ILE A 411 26.03 -10.87 0.41
C ILE A 411 25.90 -10.79 -1.12
N SER A 412 26.64 -11.64 -1.82
CA SER A 412 26.77 -11.65 -3.28
C SER A 412 26.93 -13.09 -3.81
N THR A 413 26.80 -13.27 -5.12
CA THR A 413 27.12 -14.54 -5.80
C THR A 413 28.52 -15.06 -5.44
N TYR A 414 29.49 -14.16 -5.23
CA TYR A 414 30.86 -14.51 -4.84
C TYR A 414 30.98 -14.98 -3.39
N SER A 415 30.16 -14.48 -2.44
CA SER A 415 30.12 -15.02 -1.08
C SER A 415 29.45 -16.40 -1.03
N ASP A 416 28.50 -16.65 -1.94
CA ASP A 416 27.85 -17.95 -2.08
C ASP A 416 28.83 -19.00 -2.65
N VAL A 417 29.74 -18.60 -3.56
CA VAL A 417 30.82 -19.46 -4.08
C VAL A 417 31.83 -19.86 -2.99
N TRP A 418 32.24 -18.94 -2.12
CA TRP A 418 33.07 -19.28 -0.95
C TRP A 418 32.38 -20.34 -0.07
N SER A 419 31.09 -20.12 0.22
CA SER A 419 30.28 -21.01 1.03
C SER A 419 30.09 -22.38 0.36
N PHE A 420 30.02 -22.43 -0.98
CA PHE A 420 30.02 -23.67 -1.76
C PHE A 420 31.36 -24.42 -1.67
N GLY A 421 32.50 -23.72 -1.69
CA GLY A 421 33.81 -24.34 -1.43
C GLY A 421 33.87 -25.01 -0.05
N MET A 422 33.27 -24.39 0.97
CA MET A 422 33.14 -24.96 2.31
C MET A 422 32.20 -26.19 2.34
N LEU A 423 31.13 -26.20 1.54
CA LEU A 423 30.28 -27.40 1.34
C LEU A 423 31.05 -28.54 0.64
N CYS A 424 31.91 -28.24 -0.34
CA CYS A 424 32.79 -29.25 -0.95
C CYS A 424 33.70 -29.92 0.09
N LEU A 425 34.32 -29.12 0.97
CA LEU A 425 35.14 -29.62 2.07
C LEU A 425 34.34 -30.50 3.03
N GLU A 426 33.13 -30.08 3.41
CA GLU A 426 32.23 -30.82 4.29
C GLU A 426 31.86 -32.19 3.71
N VAL A 427 31.38 -32.21 2.47
CA VAL A 427 30.91 -33.42 1.78
C VAL A 427 32.06 -34.41 1.53
N LEU A 428 33.23 -33.93 1.10
CA LEU A 428 34.39 -34.79 0.81
C LEU A 428 35.06 -35.32 2.09
N SER A 429 35.16 -34.53 3.15
CA SER A 429 35.75 -34.99 4.42
C SER A 429 34.79 -35.75 5.33
N GLY A 430 33.48 -35.52 5.20
CA GLY A 430 32.46 -36.00 6.14
C GLY A 430 32.47 -35.27 7.49
N ARG A 431 33.11 -34.09 7.58
CA ARG A 431 33.26 -33.29 8.81
C ARG A 431 33.02 -31.80 8.50
N PRO A 432 32.53 -30.98 9.44
CA PRO A 432 32.34 -29.55 9.20
C PRO A 432 33.68 -28.83 8.95
N PRO A 433 33.68 -27.67 8.26
CA PRO A 433 34.88 -26.84 8.13
C PRO A 433 35.45 -26.46 9.51
N TYR A 434 36.78 -26.43 9.60
CA TYR A 434 37.53 -26.19 10.84
C TYR A 434 37.15 -27.13 11.99
N ALA A 435 36.89 -28.42 11.71
CA ALA A 435 36.54 -29.45 12.70
C ALA A 435 37.62 -29.73 13.78
N ASN A 436 38.81 -29.12 13.65
CA ASN A 436 39.88 -29.08 14.66
C ASN A 436 39.76 -27.89 15.64
N ILE A 437 38.67 -27.11 15.56
CA ILE A 437 38.43 -25.92 16.38
C ILE A 437 37.01 -26.00 16.93
N ASP A 438 36.86 -26.14 18.25
CA ASP A 438 35.55 -26.26 18.90
C ASP A 438 34.78 -24.93 18.96
N LEU A 439 35.50 -23.83 19.21
CA LEU A 439 34.93 -22.50 19.40
C LEU A 439 34.72 -21.75 18.07
N ASP A 440 33.47 -21.56 17.67
CA ASP A 440 33.05 -20.79 16.48
C ASP A 440 33.63 -19.36 16.43
N VAL A 441 33.90 -18.75 17.58
CA VAL A 441 34.57 -17.44 17.69
C VAL A 441 36.03 -17.50 17.22
N ALA A 442 36.74 -18.59 17.51
CA ALA A 442 38.11 -18.80 17.02
C ALA A 442 38.12 -19.08 15.50
N VAL A 443 37.10 -19.77 14.98
CA VAL A 443 36.91 -19.91 13.52
C VAL A 443 36.65 -18.55 12.87
N SER A 444 35.81 -17.72 13.49
CA SER A 444 35.52 -16.36 13.04
C SER A 444 36.79 -15.52 12.91
N LEU A 445 37.70 -15.64 13.89
CA LEU A 445 38.99 -14.94 13.87
C LEU A 445 39.91 -15.44 12.74
N LYS A 446 40.06 -16.76 12.56
CA LYS A 446 40.84 -17.34 11.44
C LYS A 446 40.33 -16.91 10.08
N VAL A 447 39.02 -17.03 9.84
CA VAL A 447 38.39 -16.60 8.57
C VAL A 447 38.53 -15.08 8.39
N TYR A 448 38.38 -14.28 9.45
CA TYR A 448 38.62 -12.83 9.42
C TYR A 448 40.08 -12.50 9.07
N GLN A 449 41.05 -13.27 9.54
CA GLN A 449 42.47 -13.14 9.19
C GLN A 449 42.76 -13.62 7.75
N GLY A 450 41.95 -14.54 7.22
CA GLY A 450 42.10 -15.14 5.89
C GLY A 450 42.75 -16.52 5.90
N GLU A 451 42.85 -17.16 7.06
CA GLU A 451 43.39 -18.52 7.20
C GLU A 451 42.37 -19.56 6.69
N LEU A 452 42.78 -20.34 5.70
CA LEU A 452 41.96 -21.39 5.09
C LEU A 452 41.96 -22.67 5.94
N PRO A 453 41.01 -23.60 5.72
CA PRO A 453 41.03 -24.91 6.36
C PRO A 453 42.22 -25.76 5.90
N ASP A 454 42.71 -26.63 6.80
CA ASP A 454 43.73 -27.63 6.47
C ASP A 454 43.27 -28.60 5.36
N HIS A 455 44.20 -29.10 4.56
CA HIS A 455 43.88 -30.11 3.54
C HIS A 455 43.31 -31.39 4.21
N PRO A 456 42.12 -31.88 3.81
CA PRO A 456 41.36 -32.93 4.53
C PRO A 456 41.91 -34.37 4.42
N GLY A 457 43.21 -34.51 4.20
CA GLY A 457 43.96 -35.78 4.19
C GLY A 457 43.49 -36.84 3.17
N SER A 458 43.97 -38.08 3.38
CA SER A 458 43.72 -39.23 2.51
C SER A 458 42.31 -39.82 2.61
N ILE A 459 41.47 -39.30 3.51
CA ILE A 459 40.06 -39.67 3.61
C ILE A 459 39.27 -38.97 2.50
N ALA A 460 39.44 -37.65 2.36
CA ALA A 460 38.77 -36.90 1.29
C ALA A 460 39.23 -37.31 -0.11
N MET A 461 40.51 -37.67 -0.28
CA MET A 461 41.03 -38.20 -1.55
C MET A 461 40.30 -39.49 -1.97
N ARG A 462 40.10 -40.44 -1.04
CA ARG A 462 39.28 -41.65 -1.27
C ARG A 462 37.81 -41.36 -1.58
N ASN A 463 37.32 -40.18 -1.18
CA ASN A 463 35.94 -39.72 -1.43
C ASN A 463 35.81 -38.83 -2.69
N GLY A 464 36.85 -38.75 -3.54
CA GLY A 464 36.83 -38.02 -4.81
C GLY A 464 37.54 -36.66 -4.84
N LEU A 465 38.27 -36.28 -3.78
CA LEU A 465 39.10 -35.06 -3.80
C LEU A 465 40.35 -35.26 -4.69
N SER A 466 40.24 -34.91 -5.96
CA SER A 466 41.38 -34.79 -6.87
C SER A 466 42.17 -33.48 -6.64
N MET A 467 43.40 -33.42 -7.14
CA MET A 467 44.23 -32.20 -7.11
C MET A 467 43.55 -31.03 -7.83
N GLN A 468 42.84 -31.31 -8.92
CA GLN A 468 42.06 -30.34 -9.69
C GLN A 468 40.84 -29.84 -8.89
N LEU A 469 40.15 -30.72 -8.15
CA LEU A 469 39.04 -30.31 -7.29
C LEU A 469 39.52 -29.49 -6.09
N TRP A 470 40.67 -29.83 -5.49
CA TRP A 470 41.30 -29.01 -4.45
C TRP A 470 41.69 -27.62 -4.98
N LYS A 471 42.28 -27.53 -6.18
CA LYS A 471 42.58 -26.25 -6.84
C LYS A 471 41.32 -25.40 -7.05
N LEU A 472 40.22 -26.00 -7.52
CA LEU A 472 38.93 -25.32 -7.68
C LEU A 472 38.36 -24.82 -6.34
N MET A 473 38.55 -25.58 -5.24
CA MET A 473 38.16 -25.15 -3.89
C MET A 473 38.99 -23.96 -3.40
N LEU A 474 40.31 -23.96 -3.62
CA LEU A 474 41.18 -22.81 -3.33
C LEU A 474 40.78 -21.56 -4.14
N GLU A 475 40.39 -21.72 -5.40
CA GLU A 475 39.88 -20.63 -6.25
C GLU A 475 38.54 -20.09 -5.74
N CYS A 476 37.64 -20.95 -5.24
CA CYS A 476 36.42 -20.53 -4.55
C CYS A 476 36.71 -19.77 -3.24
N TRP A 477 37.84 -20.04 -2.59
CA TRP A 477 38.29 -19.38 -1.35
C TRP A 477 39.25 -18.20 -1.57
N ASN A 478 39.20 -17.54 -2.74
CA ASN A 478 39.96 -16.31 -2.95
C ASN A 478 39.52 -15.21 -1.96
N LEU A 479 40.47 -14.51 -1.33
CA LEU A 479 40.19 -13.41 -0.41
C LEU A 479 39.59 -12.18 -1.10
N LYS A 480 39.81 -12.03 -2.42
CA LYS A 480 39.11 -11.07 -3.28
C LYS A 480 37.85 -11.73 -3.85
N PRO A 481 36.63 -11.24 -3.56
CA PRO A 481 35.39 -11.85 -4.05
C PRO A 481 35.30 -11.87 -5.58
N ASP A 482 35.71 -10.79 -6.22
CA ASP A 482 35.79 -10.57 -7.67
C ASP A 482 36.76 -11.52 -8.41
N ALA A 483 37.67 -12.16 -7.68
CA ALA A 483 38.64 -13.12 -8.21
C ALA A 483 38.28 -14.59 -7.88
N ARG A 484 37.01 -14.85 -7.51
CA ARG A 484 36.43 -16.21 -7.38
C ARG A 484 35.71 -16.60 -8.68
N PRO A 485 35.76 -17.87 -9.10
CA PRO A 485 35.02 -18.33 -10.28
C PRO A 485 33.50 -18.20 -10.08
N SER A 486 32.75 -18.01 -11.15
CA SER A 486 31.28 -18.06 -11.09
C SER A 486 30.79 -19.49 -10.79
N ILE A 487 29.60 -19.62 -10.19
CA ILE A 487 29.03 -20.96 -9.93
C ILE A 487 28.82 -21.77 -11.22
N THR A 488 28.61 -21.09 -12.36
CA THR A 488 28.50 -21.73 -13.68
C THR A 488 29.83 -22.39 -14.09
N GLU A 489 30.95 -21.73 -13.84
CA GLU A 489 32.30 -22.27 -14.09
C GLU A 489 32.65 -23.38 -13.10
N VAL A 490 32.31 -23.23 -11.81
CA VAL A 490 32.46 -24.29 -10.80
C VAL A 490 31.68 -25.55 -11.20
N LYS A 491 30.41 -25.38 -11.61
CA LYS A 491 29.56 -26.46 -12.14
C LYS A 491 30.16 -27.10 -13.40
N ASN A 492 30.67 -26.31 -14.35
CA ASN A 492 31.30 -26.83 -15.56
C ASN A 492 32.57 -27.65 -15.24
N ASN A 493 33.40 -27.19 -14.31
CA ASN A 493 34.60 -27.92 -13.86
C ASN A 493 34.22 -29.24 -13.15
N LEU A 494 33.23 -29.23 -12.25
CA LEU A 494 32.72 -30.46 -11.61
C LEU A 494 32.21 -31.50 -12.62
N ILE A 495 31.56 -31.05 -13.71
CA ILE A 495 31.13 -31.93 -14.81
C ILE A 495 32.34 -32.47 -15.58
N GLY A 496 33.35 -31.63 -15.88
CA GLY A 496 34.57 -32.07 -16.55
C GLY A 496 35.35 -33.15 -15.78
N LEU A 497 35.43 -33.02 -14.45
CA LEU A 497 36.07 -34.01 -13.57
C LEU A 497 35.39 -35.39 -13.62
N LYS A 498 34.08 -35.44 -13.88
CA LYS A 498 33.34 -36.70 -14.10
C LYS A 498 33.58 -37.35 -15.46
N GLY A 499 34.00 -36.58 -16.47
CA GLY A 499 34.48 -37.13 -17.74
C GLY A 499 35.80 -37.87 -17.51
N LEU A 500 36.76 -37.17 -16.91
CA LEU A 500 38.10 -37.69 -16.62
C LEU A 500 38.08 -38.93 -15.72
N SER A 501 37.20 -39.00 -14.70
CA SER A 501 37.11 -40.20 -13.86
C SER A 501 36.67 -41.43 -14.64
N LYS A 502 35.70 -41.30 -15.56
CA LYS A 502 35.25 -42.42 -16.41
C LYS A 502 36.29 -42.84 -17.43
N GLU A 503 37.02 -41.89 -18.02
CA GLU A 503 38.14 -42.20 -18.91
C GLU A 503 39.26 -42.92 -18.16
N MET A 504 39.54 -42.53 -16.90
CA MET A 504 40.49 -43.24 -16.04
C MET A 504 40.01 -44.64 -15.63
N GLU A 505 38.74 -44.83 -15.27
CA GLU A 505 38.16 -46.14 -14.96
C GLU A 505 38.28 -47.10 -16.15
N HIS A 506 37.88 -46.69 -17.36
CA HIS A 506 38.09 -47.50 -18.57
C HIS A 506 39.58 -47.69 -18.92
N LEU A 507 40.46 -46.74 -18.60
CA LEU A 507 41.91 -46.89 -18.75
C LEU A 507 42.53 -47.83 -17.70
N GLU A 508 41.87 -48.12 -16.59
CA GLU A 508 42.31 -49.13 -15.61
C GLU A 508 41.72 -50.51 -15.88
N GLU A 509 40.43 -50.60 -16.26
CA GLU A 509 39.84 -51.84 -16.79
C GLU A 509 40.60 -52.36 -18.02
N SER A 510 40.98 -51.47 -18.94
CA SER A 510 41.80 -51.81 -20.11
C SER A 510 43.29 -52.06 -19.81
N LYS A 511 43.74 -51.86 -18.57
CA LYS A 511 45.06 -52.29 -18.08
C LYS A 511 44.99 -53.65 -17.38
N LEU A 512 44.01 -53.88 -16.51
CA LEU A 512 43.80 -55.18 -15.86
C LEU A 512 43.56 -56.29 -16.91
N SER A 513 42.72 -56.01 -17.92
CA SER A 513 42.42 -56.95 -19.01
C SER A 513 43.62 -57.25 -19.94
N LYS A 514 44.69 -56.45 -19.93
CA LYS A 514 45.89 -56.66 -20.76
C LYS A 514 47.02 -57.40 -20.05
N SER A 515 46.83 -57.82 -18.81
CA SER A 515 47.82 -58.59 -18.04
C SER A 515 47.76 -60.11 -18.28
N SER A 516 46.91 -60.62 -19.18
CA SER A 516 46.81 -62.06 -19.47
C SER A 516 46.24 -62.39 -20.85
N GLN A 517 47.12 -62.57 -21.84
CA GLN A 517 47.20 -63.78 -22.70
C GLN A 517 48.37 -63.68 -23.71
N ARG A 518 48.85 -64.84 -24.19
CA ARG A 518 49.87 -64.97 -25.25
C ARG A 518 49.20 -65.20 -26.63
N PRO A 519 49.90 -64.96 -27.76
CA PRO A 519 49.26 -64.76 -29.06
C PRO A 519 49.25 -65.98 -30.00
N THR A 520 48.23 -65.99 -30.89
CA THR A 520 48.15 -66.68 -32.20
C THR A 520 47.11 -65.90 -33.03
N THR A 521 47.46 -65.20 -34.13
CA THR A 521 47.41 -65.64 -35.56
C THR A 521 46.02 -66.08 -36.06
N ALA A 522 45.49 -65.64 -37.22
CA ALA A 522 45.92 -64.64 -38.22
C ALA A 522 44.76 -64.35 -39.23
N ASP A 523 44.98 -63.46 -40.20
CA ASP A 523 44.33 -63.39 -41.54
C ASP A 523 42.81 -63.07 -41.68
N SER A 524 42.29 -62.59 -42.83
CA SER A 524 42.82 -61.68 -43.89
C SER A 524 41.71 -61.24 -44.88
N MET A 525 41.90 -60.08 -45.55
CA MET A 525 41.35 -59.61 -46.85
C MET A 525 39.80 -59.46 -47.03
N GLU A 526 39.29 -58.24 -47.32
CA GLU A 526 38.97 -57.62 -48.64
C GLU A 526 37.62 -58.10 -49.27
N THR A 527 36.86 -57.34 -50.09
CA THR A 527 37.13 -56.23 -51.03
C THR A 527 36.05 -55.11 -51.03
N GLY A 528 36.35 -53.95 -51.67
CA GLY A 528 35.40 -52.88 -52.05
C GLY A 528 35.08 -52.89 -53.57
N PRO A 529 35.03 -51.75 -54.30
CA PRO A 529 35.03 -50.31 -53.94
C PRO A 529 33.60 -49.71 -54.14
N SER A 530 33.28 -48.43 -54.33
CA SER A 530 33.95 -47.10 -54.50
C SER A 530 32.98 -46.00 -53.98
N SER A 531 33.07 -44.67 -54.14
CA SER A 531 33.92 -43.64 -54.79
C SER A 531 33.64 -42.29 -54.03
N VAL A 532 33.94 -41.02 -54.38
CA VAL A 532 34.48 -40.32 -55.56
C VAL A 532 35.55 -39.28 -55.16
N SER A 533 35.18 -38.06 -54.73
CA SER A 533 36.06 -36.92 -54.42
C SER A 533 35.36 -35.95 -53.44
N SER A 534 36.01 -35.09 -52.64
CA SER A 534 37.18 -34.24 -52.90
C SER A 534 38.17 -34.15 -51.71
N ARG A 535 39.37 -33.58 -51.90
CA ARG A 535 40.51 -33.72 -50.95
C ARG A 535 41.53 -32.57 -51.05
N SER A 536 42.13 -32.16 -49.93
CA SER A 536 43.38 -31.36 -49.89
C SER A 536 44.14 -31.57 -48.55
N ARG A 537 45.46 -31.31 -48.51
CA ARG A 537 46.31 -31.47 -47.30
C ARG A 537 47.66 -30.73 -47.45
N MET A 538 48.15 -30.17 -46.34
CA MET A 538 49.54 -29.71 -46.06
C MET A 538 50.14 -28.53 -46.86
N GLY A 539 50.85 -27.64 -46.13
CA GLY A 539 52.26 -27.37 -46.46
C GLY A 539 52.77 -25.94 -46.73
N THR A 540 53.04 -25.16 -45.66
CA THR A 540 54.17 -24.19 -45.52
C THR A 540 54.36 -23.00 -46.50
N ILE A 541 54.62 -21.80 -45.94
CA ILE A 541 55.80 -20.92 -46.19
C ILE A 541 55.76 -19.66 -45.30
N SER A 542 56.92 -19.09 -44.95
CA SER A 542 57.12 -17.93 -44.04
C SER A 542 56.86 -16.56 -44.72
N SER A 543 56.75 -15.44 -43.99
CA SER A 543 57.87 -14.56 -43.55
C SER A 543 57.31 -13.16 -43.16
N CYS A 544 57.95 -12.25 -42.40
CA CYS A 544 59.24 -12.21 -41.66
C CYS A 544 59.29 -11.01 -40.68
N ILE A 545 60.38 -10.93 -39.86
CA ILE A 545 61.05 -9.68 -39.36
C ILE A 545 60.31 -8.88 -38.23
N LEU A 546 60.92 -8.43 -37.12
CA LEU A 546 62.33 -8.44 -36.59
C LEU A 546 62.37 -8.51 -35.04
N GLU A 547 63.48 -9.04 -34.48
CA GLU A 547 64.20 -8.81 -33.19
C GLU A 547 63.39 -8.69 -31.84
N ASP A 548 63.70 -9.44 -30.76
CA ASP A 548 64.91 -9.54 -29.89
C ASP A 548 65.12 -8.33 -28.92
N GLN A 549 65.61 -8.43 -27.68
CA GLN A 549 66.43 -9.43 -26.96
C GLN A 549 66.04 -9.61 -25.44
N ILE A 550 66.46 -10.76 -24.87
CA ILE A 550 66.90 -11.02 -23.46
C ILE A 550 65.90 -11.00 -22.27
N SER A 551 66.20 -11.85 -21.27
CA SER A 551 65.46 -12.09 -20.02
C SER A 551 66.36 -12.05 -18.77
N SER A 552 65.82 -11.62 -17.62
CA SER A 552 66.26 -12.00 -16.24
C SER A 552 67.69 -11.53 -15.82
N PRO A 553 68.21 -11.80 -14.58
CA PRO A 553 67.62 -12.49 -13.43
C PRO A 553 67.79 -11.78 -12.05
N ILE A 554 67.46 -12.53 -10.99
CA ILE A 554 67.79 -12.36 -9.56
C ILE A 554 69.30 -12.73 -9.38
N ASP A 555 70.12 -12.24 -8.43
CA ASP A 555 70.12 -12.50 -6.96
C ASP A 555 71.31 -11.83 -6.18
N ILE A 556 71.37 -12.05 -4.85
CA ILE A 556 72.56 -12.14 -3.94
C ILE A 556 73.17 -10.86 -3.28
N SER A 557 72.78 -10.66 -1.99
CA SER A 557 73.64 -10.29 -0.82
C SER A 557 74.27 -8.85 -0.71
N THR A 558 74.93 -8.36 0.36
CA THR A 558 75.30 -8.83 1.74
C THR A 558 75.38 -7.62 2.73
N TYR A 559 75.49 -7.86 4.06
CA TYR A 559 75.88 -6.93 5.17
C TYR A 559 74.85 -5.86 5.64
N GLY A 560 74.84 -5.41 6.90
CA GLY A 560 75.54 -5.92 8.10
C GLY A 560 75.50 -4.99 9.35
N THR A 561 75.12 -5.56 10.51
CA THR A 561 75.48 -5.17 11.91
C THR A 561 75.31 -3.74 12.47
N SER A 562 74.56 -3.67 13.59
CA SER A 562 74.92 -3.06 14.90
C SER A 562 74.13 -1.83 15.45
N GLN A 563 73.84 -1.95 16.76
CA GLN A 563 73.74 -0.97 17.87
C GLN A 563 73.30 0.50 17.60
N ALA A 564 72.33 1.13 18.29
CA ALA A 564 72.00 1.22 19.74
C ALA A 564 72.68 2.40 20.49
N TYR A 565 72.11 2.79 21.65
CA TYR A 565 72.35 4.00 22.47
C TYR A 565 71.78 5.33 21.92
N SER A 566 71.43 6.35 22.73
CA SER A 566 70.73 6.42 24.05
C SER A 566 70.56 7.89 24.50
N ASN A 567 69.53 8.20 25.29
CA ASN A 567 69.42 9.43 26.13
C ASN A 567 69.36 10.78 25.35
N SER A 568 68.97 11.94 25.92
CA SER A 568 68.40 12.32 27.24
C SER A 568 67.54 13.60 27.06
N GLY A 569 66.85 14.07 28.12
CA GLY A 569 66.15 15.38 28.14
C GLY A 569 67.12 16.59 28.22
N ALA A 570 66.72 17.82 28.58
CA ALA A 570 65.42 18.46 28.85
C ALA A 570 65.64 19.99 29.06
N TYR A 571 64.54 20.74 29.30
CA TYR A 571 64.47 22.11 29.88
C TYR A 571 64.71 23.39 29.05
N ARG A 572 63.69 24.27 29.12
CA ARG A 572 63.70 25.76 29.14
C ARG A 572 64.09 26.50 27.83
N ASN A 573 63.70 27.76 27.61
CA ASN A 573 63.18 28.79 28.55
C ASN A 573 62.06 29.69 27.94
N ASP A 574 61.53 30.64 28.71
CA ASP A 574 60.33 31.46 28.42
C ASP A 574 60.50 32.60 27.39
N ARG A 575 59.36 33.14 26.88
CA ARG A 575 59.04 34.58 26.99
C ARG A 575 57.58 34.98 26.64
N HIS A 576 57.12 36.04 27.31
CA HIS A 576 55.86 36.79 27.16
C HIS A 576 55.99 37.92 26.09
N PRO A 577 54.92 38.62 25.60
CA PRO A 577 53.95 39.40 26.40
C PRO A 577 52.49 39.39 25.89
N SER A 578 51.68 40.41 26.25
CA SER A 578 50.22 40.31 26.38
C SER A 578 49.46 41.66 26.42
N VAL A 579 48.15 41.63 26.14
CA VAL A 579 47.08 42.62 26.52
C VAL A 579 47.07 44.00 25.84
N SER A 580 45.90 44.37 25.28
CA SER A 580 45.27 45.71 25.36
C SER A 580 43.81 45.68 24.86
N SER A 581 43.10 46.81 24.89
CA SER A 581 41.77 46.86 25.51
C SER A 581 40.82 48.00 25.06
N VAL A 582 39.52 47.69 24.92
CA VAL A 582 38.29 48.49 25.22
C VAL A 582 38.17 49.96 24.71
N SER A 583 36.97 50.31 24.19
CA SER A 583 36.30 51.65 24.15
C SER A 583 36.00 52.28 22.78
N THR A 584 34.82 52.92 22.71
CA THR A 584 34.29 53.90 21.71
C THR A 584 34.79 55.34 22.02
N PRO A 585 34.46 56.47 21.30
CA PRO A 585 33.40 56.69 20.28
C PRO A 585 33.72 57.64 19.07
N SER A 586 32.69 57.85 18.23
CA SER A 586 32.30 58.96 17.30
C SER A 586 33.21 60.18 16.98
N ILE A 587 33.21 60.64 15.70
CA ILE A 587 32.67 61.96 15.23
C ILE A 587 32.70 62.13 13.68
N ARG A 588 31.98 63.14 13.15
CA ARG A 588 31.65 63.47 11.73
C ARG A 588 32.76 64.16 10.90
N ILE A 589 32.57 64.18 9.57
CA ILE A 589 32.44 65.39 8.68
C ILE A 589 32.21 64.95 7.21
N ASP A 590 31.59 65.69 6.26
CA ASP A 590 30.35 66.52 6.25
C ASP A 590 29.98 66.89 4.76
N ARG A 591 29.03 67.83 4.52
CA ARG A 591 28.57 68.43 3.20
C ARG A 591 27.64 67.56 2.31
N GLN A 592 26.65 68.11 1.56
CA GLN A 592 25.85 69.36 1.63
C GLN A 592 24.58 69.23 0.73
N SER A 593 23.55 70.06 0.94
CA SER A 593 22.23 70.03 0.24
C SER A 593 21.97 71.29 -0.62
N PRO A 594 20.98 71.32 -1.54
CA PRO A 594 19.64 71.87 -1.18
C PRO A 594 18.40 71.31 -1.95
N THR A 595 17.19 71.74 -1.54
CA THR A 595 15.85 71.51 -2.13
C THR A 595 15.27 72.80 -2.76
N PRO A 596 14.29 72.78 -3.70
CA PRO A 596 12.84 72.74 -3.35
C PRO A 596 11.89 72.06 -4.40
N ALA A 597 10.57 72.21 -4.21
CA ALA A 597 9.45 71.69 -5.05
C ALA A 597 8.98 72.74 -6.11
N PRO A 598 7.81 72.70 -6.86
CA PRO A 598 6.50 72.11 -6.52
C PRO A 598 5.62 71.46 -7.66
N ALA A 599 4.49 70.88 -7.23
CA ALA A 599 3.13 70.77 -7.83
C ALA A 599 2.87 70.67 -9.36
N MET A 600 1.94 69.77 -9.73
CA MET A 600 0.82 70.08 -10.65
C MET A 600 -0.36 69.07 -10.55
N SER A 601 -1.55 69.54 -10.95
CA SER A 601 -2.75 68.76 -11.31
C SER A 601 -3.54 69.58 -12.34
N VAL A 602 -4.30 68.98 -13.28
CA VAL A 602 -5.52 69.57 -13.92
C VAL A 602 -6.11 68.70 -15.07
N ARG A 603 -7.43 68.49 -15.01
CA ARG A 603 -8.46 68.30 -16.08
C ARG A 603 -8.24 67.44 -17.33
N SER A 604 -9.06 66.37 -17.40
CA SER A 604 -10.18 66.16 -18.36
C SER A 604 -10.31 67.00 -19.65
N ALA A 605 -10.68 66.33 -20.75
CA ALA A 605 -11.48 66.89 -21.86
C ALA A 605 -12.45 65.82 -22.42
N SER A 606 -13.56 66.24 -23.02
CA SER A 606 -14.61 65.37 -23.58
C SER A 606 -15.21 65.98 -24.86
N ALA A 607 -15.55 65.17 -25.86
CA ALA A 607 -16.39 65.60 -26.99
C ALA A 607 -17.14 64.43 -27.67
N TYR A 608 -18.47 64.55 -27.71
CA TYR A 608 -19.41 64.40 -28.84
C TYR A 608 -19.17 63.35 -29.97
N THR A 609 -20.19 62.77 -30.61
CA THR A 609 -21.60 63.21 -30.83
C THR A 609 -22.64 62.09 -30.56
N ALA A 610 -23.94 62.42 -30.67
CA ALA A 610 -25.07 61.49 -30.54
C ALA A 610 -26.21 61.82 -31.52
N SER A 611 -27.02 60.83 -31.95
CA SER A 611 -28.37 60.98 -32.57
C SER A 611 -28.96 59.60 -32.96
N THR A 612 -30.26 59.29 -33.08
CA THR A 612 -31.54 59.72 -32.42
C THR A 612 -32.69 58.77 -32.85
N ARG A 613 -33.44 58.15 -31.91
CA ARG A 613 -34.80 57.52 -32.05
C ARG A 613 -35.00 56.46 -33.16
N ALA A 614 -36.19 55.89 -33.39
CA ALA A 614 -37.13 55.13 -32.53
C ALA A 614 -38.32 54.65 -33.41
N ASN A 615 -38.98 53.51 -33.12
CA ASN A 615 -40.42 53.25 -33.39
C ASN A 615 -40.92 51.87 -32.90
N THR A 616 -42.20 51.56 -33.11
CA THR A 616 -43.03 50.62 -32.34
C THR A 616 -43.62 49.41 -33.10
N LEU A 617 -44.11 48.45 -32.30
CA LEU A 617 -44.99 47.27 -32.54
C LEU A 617 -46.08 47.44 -33.64
N PRO A 618 -46.63 46.35 -34.29
CA PRO A 618 -47.32 45.25 -33.57
C PRO A 618 -47.35 43.80 -34.16
N VAL A 619 -48.08 42.96 -33.39
CA VAL A 619 -48.46 41.51 -33.41
C VAL A 619 -49.50 41.20 -34.54
N PRO A 620 -49.62 39.98 -35.18
CA PRO A 620 -50.04 38.72 -34.52
C PRO A 620 -49.54 37.33 -35.06
N GLN A 621 -50.03 36.28 -34.37
CA GLN A 621 -49.91 34.81 -34.54
C GLN A 621 -50.85 34.26 -35.68
N PRO A 622 -50.82 32.97 -36.12
CA PRO A 622 -51.27 31.81 -35.28
C PRO A 622 -50.68 30.39 -35.58
N SER A 623 -51.26 29.41 -34.88
CA SER A 623 -50.93 27.97 -34.70
C SER A 623 -51.31 26.97 -35.80
N SER A 624 -50.67 25.77 -35.81
CA SER A 624 -51.39 24.46 -35.90
C SER A 624 -50.54 23.22 -35.56
N LEU A 625 -51.24 22.15 -35.11
CA LEU A 625 -50.88 20.74 -34.85
C LEU A 625 -52.03 19.88 -35.46
N PRO A 626 -52.10 18.52 -35.43
CA PRO A 626 -51.17 17.43 -35.01
C PRO A 626 -51.11 16.24 -36.04
N THR A 627 -50.82 15.00 -35.57
CA THR A 627 -51.27 13.65 -36.06
C THR A 627 -50.69 13.07 -37.39
N SER A 628 -50.56 11.74 -37.61
CA SER A 628 -50.41 10.53 -36.74
C SER A 628 -50.32 9.21 -37.58
N ILE A 629 -49.83 8.11 -36.99
CA ILE A 629 -49.97 6.68 -37.43
C ILE A 629 -49.17 6.31 -38.74
N GLY A 630 -48.57 5.12 -38.91
CA GLY A 630 -48.27 4.02 -37.98
C GLY A 630 -47.93 2.66 -38.67
N THR A 631 -47.47 1.69 -37.86
CA THR A 631 -47.55 0.21 -38.03
C THR A 631 -46.78 -0.60 -39.12
N HIS A 632 -46.27 -1.77 -38.67
CA HIS A 632 -46.04 -3.07 -39.34
C HIS A 632 -44.94 -3.32 -40.41
N PHE A 633 -43.81 -3.89 -39.94
CA PHE A 633 -43.27 -5.25 -40.27
C PHE A 633 -42.85 -5.60 -41.76
N PRO A 634 -42.21 -6.77 -42.06
CA PRO A 634 -41.07 -6.79 -43.00
C PRO A 634 -41.21 -7.75 -44.21
N ASP A 635 -40.27 -7.72 -45.17
CA ASP A 635 -39.54 -8.93 -45.61
C ASP A 635 -38.26 -8.62 -46.44
N HIS A 636 -37.49 -9.66 -46.79
CA HIS A 636 -36.26 -9.62 -47.58
C HIS A 636 -36.48 -9.74 -49.10
N ARG A 637 -35.68 -9.03 -49.92
CA ARG A 637 -34.55 -9.61 -50.71
C ARG A 637 -33.80 -8.61 -51.60
N ARG A 638 -32.57 -9.01 -51.98
CA ARG A 638 -31.59 -8.33 -52.86
C ARG A 638 -32.20 -7.99 -54.24
N GLY A 639 -31.83 -6.93 -54.97
CA GLY A 639 -30.73 -5.98 -54.82
C GLY A 639 -30.26 -5.47 -56.19
N SER A 640 -29.85 -4.20 -56.26
CA SER A 640 -29.08 -3.61 -57.36
C SER A 640 -28.27 -2.42 -56.85
N THR A 641 -27.10 -2.19 -57.44
CA THR A 641 -26.10 -1.18 -57.10
C THR A 641 -26.60 0.27 -57.24
N GLU A 642 -26.25 1.16 -56.31
CA GLU A 642 -25.37 2.31 -56.63
C GLU A 642 -24.82 3.05 -55.38
N SER A 643 -24.02 4.08 -55.63
CA SER A 643 -23.07 4.85 -54.81
C SER A 643 -23.48 5.39 -53.42
N GLN A 644 -22.45 5.57 -52.58
CA GLN A 644 -22.31 6.55 -51.47
C GLN A 644 -23.35 6.51 -50.33
N ASP A 645 -22.94 6.00 -49.17
CA ASP A 645 -22.42 6.91 -48.13
C ASP A 645 -21.57 6.21 -47.05
N GLY A 646 -20.68 6.96 -46.40
CA GLY A 646 -19.70 6.42 -45.43
C GLY A 646 -20.24 6.25 -44.02
N GLN A 647 -20.87 5.11 -43.71
CA GLN A 647 -21.32 4.82 -42.33
C GLN A 647 -20.14 4.65 -41.36
N THR A 648 -19.94 5.67 -40.51
CA THR A 648 -19.12 5.55 -39.31
C THR A 648 -19.75 4.52 -38.36
N SER A 649 -18.95 3.59 -37.86
CA SER A 649 -19.43 2.55 -36.94
C SER A 649 -19.85 3.17 -35.60
N PRO A 650 -20.88 2.64 -34.91
CA PRO A 650 -21.32 3.16 -33.62
C PRO A 650 -20.19 3.11 -32.59
N ILE A 651 -19.91 4.25 -31.97
CA ILE A 651 -18.81 4.45 -31.02
C ILE A 651 -19.03 3.51 -29.83
N LYS A 652 -18.11 2.56 -29.61
CA LYS A 652 -18.14 1.67 -28.45
C LYS A 652 -17.92 2.49 -27.17
N SER A 653 -18.79 2.28 -26.17
CA SER A 653 -18.71 2.97 -24.87
C SER A 653 -17.37 2.70 -24.19
N VAL A 654 -16.69 3.76 -23.76
CA VAL A 654 -15.28 3.74 -23.32
C VAL A 654 -15.12 3.43 -21.81
N LEU A 655 -16.23 3.37 -21.06
CA LEU A 655 -16.22 3.17 -19.61
C LEU A 655 -15.51 1.87 -19.20
N SER A 656 -14.59 2.00 -18.25
CA SER A 656 -13.92 0.87 -17.58
C SER A 656 -14.89 0.03 -16.72
N SER A 657 -14.48 -1.18 -16.35
CA SER A 657 -15.18 -2.01 -15.35
C SER A 657 -15.33 -1.31 -13.99
N ASN A 658 -14.39 -0.42 -13.66
CA ASN A 658 -14.33 0.32 -12.40
C ASN A 658 -15.34 1.48 -12.35
N SER A 659 -15.88 1.89 -13.51
CA SER A 659 -16.84 2.99 -13.67
C SER A 659 -18.29 2.60 -13.33
N SER A 660 -18.51 1.37 -12.84
CA SER A 660 -19.80 0.81 -12.45
C SER A 660 -20.51 1.55 -11.31
N HIS A 661 -19.76 2.33 -10.51
CA HIS A 661 -20.30 3.18 -9.43
C HIS A 661 -20.94 4.50 -9.91
N LEU A 662 -20.85 4.86 -11.19
CA LEU A 662 -21.41 6.10 -11.73
C LEU A 662 -22.92 5.94 -12.03
N SER A 663 -23.77 6.57 -11.21
CA SER A 663 -25.23 6.54 -11.36
C SER A 663 -25.80 7.74 -12.11
N GLY A 664 -26.84 7.47 -12.91
CA GLY A 664 -27.74 8.48 -13.50
C GLY A 664 -27.05 9.64 -14.25
N PRO A 665 -27.46 10.90 -14.00
CA PRO A 665 -27.02 12.09 -14.75
C PRO A 665 -25.50 12.26 -14.92
N VAL A 666 -24.69 11.85 -13.94
CA VAL A 666 -23.22 11.96 -14.04
C VAL A 666 -22.68 11.06 -15.16
N ARG A 667 -23.20 9.82 -15.25
CA ARG A 667 -22.80 8.86 -16.28
C ARG A 667 -23.20 9.32 -17.68
N GLU A 668 -24.35 9.96 -17.83
CA GLU A 668 -24.77 10.59 -19.10
C GLU A 668 -23.82 11.73 -19.50
N ALA A 669 -23.53 12.66 -18.59
CA ALA A 669 -22.62 13.78 -18.85
C ALA A 669 -21.16 13.37 -19.14
N VAL A 670 -20.76 12.17 -18.68
CA VAL A 670 -19.46 11.53 -18.94
C VAL A 670 -19.44 10.77 -20.28
N THR A 671 -20.59 10.27 -20.74
CA THR A 671 -20.70 9.43 -21.95
C THR A 671 -21.27 10.13 -23.18
N ASP A 672 -21.82 11.36 -23.07
CA ASP A 672 -22.18 12.17 -24.24
C ASP A 672 -20.91 12.47 -25.07
N PRO A 673 -20.83 12.00 -26.34
CA PRO A 673 -19.64 12.18 -27.18
C PRO A 673 -19.44 13.63 -27.67
N ARG A 674 -20.39 14.54 -27.40
CA ARG A 674 -20.33 15.94 -27.82
C ARG A 674 -19.32 16.72 -26.96
N MET A 675 -18.49 17.53 -27.60
CA MET A 675 -17.49 18.38 -26.94
C MET A 675 -18.10 19.71 -26.45
N ILE A 676 -18.88 19.68 -25.37
CA ILE A 676 -19.62 20.85 -24.85
C ILE A 676 -18.91 21.42 -23.61
N VAL A 677 -18.67 22.73 -23.60
CA VAL A 677 -18.14 23.48 -22.44
C VAL A 677 -18.83 24.83 -22.35
N ASN A 678 -19.51 25.10 -21.22
CA ASN A 678 -20.20 26.35 -20.94
C ASN A 678 -19.32 27.27 -20.10
N LEU A 679 -19.29 28.57 -20.47
CA LEU A 679 -18.48 29.59 -19.81
C LEU A 679 -19.37 30.68 -19.19
N ASN A 680 -18.88 31.31 -18.12
CA ASN A 680 -19.49 32.54 -17.60
C ASN A 680 -18.97 33.79 -18.33
N GLU A 681 -19.50 34.96 -17.96
CA GLU A 681 -19.11 36.28 -18.49
C GLU A 681 -17.61 36.61 -18.31
N ALA A 682 -16.93 35.94 -17.37
CA ALA A 682 -15.49 36.06 -17.12
C ALA A 682 -14.65 35.01 -17.89
N GLY A 683 -15.26 34.18 -18.74
CA GLY A 683 -14.58 33.15 -19.55
C GLY A 683 -14.20 31.87 -18.81
N LEU A 684 -14.57 31.75 -17.53
CA LEU A 684 -14.32 30.58 -16.68
C LEU A 684 -15.34 29.47 -16.95
N VAL A 685 -14.92 28.21 -16.80
CA VAL A 685 -15.76 27.03 -17.05
C VAL A 685 -16.77 26.84 -15.92
N VAL A 686 -18.05 26.74 -16.27
CA VAL A 686 -19.18 26.53 -15.34
C VAL A 686 -19.68 25.08 -15.39
N SER A 687 -19.85 24.53 -16.59
CA SER A 687 -20.29 23.13 -16.80
C SER A 687 -19.85 22.60 -18.16
N GLY A 688 -19.98 21.28 -18.38
CA GLY A 688 -19.67 20.66 -19.66
C GLY A 688 -19.71 19.13 -19.64
N THR A 689 -19.32 18.51 -20.75
CA THR A 689 -19.13 17.06 -20.88
C THR A 689 -17.67 16.68 -20.64
N LEU A 690 -17.39 15.39 -20.37
CA LEU A 690 -16.00 14.92 -20.24
C LEU A 690 -15.19 15.15 -21.54
N GLU A 691 -15.79 14.87 -22.70
CA GLU A 691 -15.19 15.15 -24.02
C GLU A 691 -14.91 16.64 -24.24
N GLY A 692 -15.81 17.53 -23.79
CA GLY A 692 -15.60 18.98 -23.85
C GLY A 692 -14.44 19.44 -22.98
N PHE A 693 -14.37 18.97 -21.74
CA PHE A 693 -13.28 19.28 -20.82
C PHE A 693 -11.93 18.77 -21.33
N VAL A 694 -11.88 17.54 -21.86
CA VAL A 694 -10.64 16.98 -22.46
C VAL A 694 -10.25 17.75 -23.73
N GLN A 695 -11.19 18.13 -24.59
CA GLN A 695 -10.88 18.95 -25.76
C GLN A 695 -10.29 20.32 -25.37
N ARG A 696 -10.87 21.03 -24.39
CA ARG A 696 -10.28 22.29 -23.89
C ARG A 696 -8.91 22.07 -23.26
N LEU A 697 -8.75 21.00 -22.46
CA LEU A 697 -7.48 20.64 -21.82
C LEU A 697 -6.36 20.46 -22.86
N ILE A 698 -6.62 19.72 -23.95
CA ILE A 698 -5.62 19.48 -25.01
C ILE A 698 -5.36 20.76 -25.82
N THR A 699 -6.40 21.49 -26.24
CA THR A 699 -6.24 22.70 -27.07
C THR A 699 -5.55 23.85 -26.32
N ARG A 700 -5.77 24.00 -25.01
CA ARG A 700 -5.25 25.13 -24.21
C ARG A 700 -4.27 24.73 -23.10
N TYR A 701 -3.62 23.56 -23.20
CA TYR A 701 -2.77 23.03 -22.12
C TYR A 701 -1.67 24.00 -21.64
N THR A 702 -1.03 24.71 -22.57
CA THR A 702 0.06 25.66 -22.31
C THR A 702 -0.43 27.09 -22.01
N SER A 703 -1.74 27.37 -22.11
CA SER A 703 -2.33 28.68 -21.79
C SER A 703 -2.24 28.96 -20.29
N ARG A 704 -1.92 30.20 -19.92
CA ARG A 704 -1.92 30.66 -18.52
C ARG A 704 -3.34 30.87 -18.00
N ASP A 705 -4.26 31.27 -18.85
CA ASP A 705 -5.66 31.58 -18.50
C ASP A 705 -6.39 30.35 -17.96
N ASP A 706 -6.12 29.18 -18.56
CA ASP A 706 -6.71 27.90 -18.16
C ASP A 706 -5.95 27.18 -17.03
N ALA A 707 -4.99 27.84 -16.36
CA ALA A 707 -4.24 27.22 -15.26
C ALA A 707 -5.16 26.78 -14.11
N GLU A 708 -6.12 27.63 -13.73
CA GLU A 708 -7.12 27.27 -12.70
C GLU A 708 -8.03 26.12 -13.16
N PHE A 709 -8.42 26.09 -14.44
CA PHE A 709 -9.19 24.97 -14.99
C PHE A 709 -8.41 23.65 -14.88
N ARG A 710 -7.11 23.65 -15.20
CA ARG A 710 -6.24 22.46 -15.04
C ARG A 710 -6.13 22.02 -13.59
N ASP A 711 -5.85 22.94 -12.66
CA ASP A 711 -5.72 22.65 -11.24
C ASP A 711 -7.02 22.04 -10.66
N VAL A 712 -8.17 22.62 -10.99
CA VAL A 712 -9.49 22.15 -10.53
C VAL A 712 -9.83 20.80 -11.15
N LEU A 713 -9.57 20.62 -12.46
CA LEU A 713 -9.82 19.36 -13.17
C LEU A 713 -8.98 18.21 -12.59
N PHE A 714 -7.67 18.39 -12.45
CA PHE A 714 -6.77 17.36 -11.88
C PHE A 714 -7.01 17.12 -10.39
N ALA A 715 -7.50 18.10 -9.64
CA ALA A 715 -7.93 17.90 -8.25
C ALA A 715 -9.19 17.04 -8.14
N ALA A 716 -10.16 17.22 -9.06
CA ALA A 716 -11.54 16.78 -8.86
C ALA A 716 -12.08 15.72 -9.83
N PHE A 717 -11.35 15.34 -10.88
CA PHE A 717 -11.83 14.34 -11.86
C PHE A 717 -12.32 13.04 -11.20
N SER A 718 -11.66 12.60 -10.12
CA SER A 718 -12.06 11.42 -9.34
C SER A 718 -13.48 11.45 -8.75
N ASP A 719 -14.14 12.62 -8.63
CA ASP A 719 -15.53 12.73 -8.18
C ASP A 719 -16.56 12.39 -9.28
N PHE A 720 -16.12 12.29 -10.55
CA PHE A 720 -17.01 12.11 -11.71
C PHE A 720 -16.49 11.21 -12.85
N THR A 721 -15.20 10.86 -12.89
CA THR A 721 -14.61 9.96 -13.91
C THR A 721 -13.43 9.18 -13.32
N THR A 722 -13.14 7.99 -13.85
CA THR A 722 -11.94 7.23 -13.43
C THR A 722 -10.67 7.78 -14.10
N PRO A 723 -9.48 7.55 -13.50
CA PRO A 723 -8.19 7.72 -14.17
C PRO A 723 -8.12 7.03 -15.54
N GLU A 724 -8.63 5.81 -15.63
CA GLU A 724 -8.62 4.96 -16.83
C GLU A 724 -9.52 5.51 -17.93
N ASP A 725 -10.72 6.00 -17.59
CA ASP A 725 -11.65 6.62 -18.55
C ASP A 725 -11.02 7.90 -19.12
N LEU A 726 -10.43 8.75 -18.27
CA LEU A 726 -9.78 10.00 -18.68
C LEU A 726 -8.57 9.73 -19.58
N LEU A 727 -7.73 8.75 -19.24
CA LEU A 727 -6.63 8.29 -20.10
C LEU A 727 -7.16 7.64 -21.39
N GLY A 728 -8.32 6.98 -21.33
CA GLY A 728 -9.03 6.41 -22.48
C GLY A 728 -9.46 7.46 -23.49
N VAL A 729 -10.06 8.58 -23.03
CA VAL A 729 -10.40 9.72 -23.91
C VAL A 729 -9.12 10.34 -24.48
N LEU A 730 -8.10 10.60 -23.66
CA LEU A 730 -6.81 11.17 -24.12
C LEU A 730 -6.13 10.27 -25.17
N SER A 731 -6.07 8.96 -24.92
CA SER A 731 -5.48 7.97 -25.83
C SER A 731 -6.27 7.88 -27.13
N ARG A 732 -7.60 7.84 -27.05
CA ARG A 732 -8.48 7.82 -28.21
C ARG A 732 -8.27 9.07 -29.07
N ARG A 733 -8.31 10.26 -28.47
CA ARG A 733 -8.00 11.53 -29.15
C ARG A 733 -6.65 11.46 -29.85
N PHE A 734 -5.57 11.04 -29.19
CA PHE A 734 -4.23 10.95 -29.77
C PHE A 734 -4.16 10.14 -31.08
N PHE A 735 -4.86 9.01 -31.17
CA PHE A 735 -4.89 8.19 -32.39
C PHE A 735 -5.93 8.67 -33.42
N GLU A 736 -7.09 9.15 -32.97
CA GLU A 736 -8.24 9.55 -33.81
C GLU A 736 -8.26 11.04 -34.23
N VAL A 737 -7.22 11.85 -33.97
CA VAL A 737 -7.19 13.24 -34.49
C VAL A 737 -7.11 13.25 -36.02
N GLU A 738 -8.27 13.41 -36.66
CA GLU A 738 -8.42 13.94 -38.02
C GLU A 738 -8.59 15.47 -37.95
N SER A 739 -7.48 16.19 -38.07
CA SER A 739 -7.49 17.66 -38.28
C SER A 739 -7.36 17.98 -39.77
N GLN A 740 -8.05 19.02 -40.23
CA GLN A 740 -7.91 19.54 -41.61
C GLN A 740 -6.51 20.07 -41.92
N HIS A 741 -5.72 20.41 -40.89
CA HIS A 741 -4.33 20.83 -41.00
C HIS A 741 -3.40 19.88 -40.21
N PRO A 742 -2.29 19.39 -40.81
CA PRO A 742 -1.36 18.48 -40.12
C PRO A 742 -0.67 19.10 -38.89
N GLU A 743 -0.45 20.41 -38.88
CA GLU A 743 0.26 21.10 -37.78
C GLU A 743 -0.55 21.10 -36.48
N ASP A 744 -1.86 21.38 -36.56
CA ASP A 744 -2.79 21.27 -35.43
C ASP A 744 -2.81 19.85 -34.84
N ARG A 745 -2.78 18.83 -35.70
CA ARG A 745 -2.72 17.42 -35.26
C ARG A 745 -1.48 17.16 -34.41
N VAL A 746 -0.31 17.62 -34.85
CA VAL A 746 0.95 17.44 -34.10
C VAL A 746 0.92 18.24 -32.80
N ALA A 747 0.39 19.46 -32.79
CA ALA A 747 0.27 20.27 -31.58
C ALA A 747 -0.66 19.63 -30.53
N LEU A 748 -1.82 19.11 -30.94
CA LEU A 748 -2.74 18.39 -30.07
C LEU A 748 -2.10 17.10 -29.51
N GLN A 749 -1.46 16.29 -30.36
CA GLN A 749 -0.77 15.07 -29.93
C GLN A 749 0.40 15.36 -28.97
N TYR A 750 1.15 16.45 -29.19
CA TYR A 750 2.21 16.90 -28.29
C TYR A 750 1.67 17.34 -26.92
N ASN A 751 0.56 18.08 -26.89
CA ASN A 751 -0.10 18.46 -25.63
C ASN A 751 -0.62 17.24 -24.85
N ILE A 752 -1.08 16.16 -25.52
CA ILE A 752 -1.44 14.90 -24.86
C ILE A 752 -0.22 14.26 -24.19
N PHE A 753 0.97 14.28 -24.81
CA PHE A 753 2.19 13.83 -24.14
C PHE A 753 2.50 14.68 -22.89
N LEU A 754 2.40 16.02 -22.97
CA LEU A 754 2.60 16.88 -21.80
C LEU A 754 1.62 16.57 -20.67
N ILE A 755 0.32 16.41 -20.97
CA ILE A 755 -0.73 16.04 -20.01
C ILE A 755 -0.37 14.76 -19.24
N ILE A 756 0.06 13.71 -19.95
CA ILE A 756 0.40 12.41 -19.34
C ILE A 756 1.75 12.49 -18.58
N MET A 757 2.72 13.23 -19.10
CA MET A 757 4.01 13.46 -18.42
C MET A 757 3.87 14.27 -17.13
N ASP A 758 3.04 15.32 -17.11
CA ASP A 758 2.79 16.10 -15.89
C ASP A 758 1.97 15.30 -14.87
N TRP A 759 1.01 14.48 -15.31
CA TRP A 759 0.26 13.56 -14.44
C TRP A 759 1.21 12.58 -13.72
N LEU A 760 2.11 11.93 -14.47
CA LEU A 760 3.10 11.02 -13.90
C LEU A 760 4.15 11.73 -13.04
N SER A 761 4.57 12.95 -13.42
CA SER A 761 5.54 13.75 -12.68
C SER A 761 4.99 14.24 -11.35
N ASN A 762 3.71 14.59 -11.28
CA ASN A 762 3.03 14.97 -10.06
C ASN A 762 2.94 13.75 -9.11
N PRO A 763 3.60 13.75 -7.94
CA PRO A 763 3.63 12.58 -7.07
C PRO A 763 2.26 12.23 -6.45
N ASN A 764 1.30 13.16 -6.54
CA ASN A 764 0.08 13.15 -5.73
C ASN A 764 -1.21 12.85 -6.49
N LEU A 765 -1.15 12.76 -7.82
CA LEU A 765 -2.29 12.28 -8.62
C LEU A 765 -2.35 10.74 -8.56
N PRO A 766 -3.55 10.13 -8.67
CA PRO A 766 -3.69 8.69 -8.65
C PRO A 766 -2.97 8.07 -9.84
N VAL A 767 -2.06 7.14 -9.53
CA VAL A 767 -1.28 6.34 -10.47
C VAL A 767 -1.11 4.97 -9.81
N ASP A 768 -2.04 4.06 -10.14
CA ASP A 768 -2.06 2.68 -9.68
C ASP A 768 -1.37 1.74 -10.70
N GLN A 769 -1.46 0.42 -10.52
CA GLN A 769 -0.82 -0.52 -11.44
C GLN A 769 -1.57 -0.66 -12.77
N GLN A 770 -2.90 -0.51 -12.77
CA GLN A 770 -3.73 -0.62 -13.97
C GLN A 770 -3.52 0.57 -14.91
N LEU A 771 -3.53 1.79 -14.37
CA LEU A 771 -3.24 3.01 -15.12
C LEU A 771 -1.80 3.01 -15.66
N VAL A 772 -0.82 2.57 -14.88
CA VAL A 772 0.57 2.40 -15.35
C VAL A 772 0.65 1.44 -16.54
N TRP A 773 -0.08 0.32 -16.51
CA TRP A 773 -0.13 -0.63 -17.62
C TRP A 773 -0.79 -0.01 -18.87
N GLN A 774 -1.88 0.73 -18.71
CA GLN A 774 -2.51 1.47 -19.80
C GLN A 774 -1.59 2.55 -20.40
N MET A 775 -0.87 3.30 -19.56
CA MET A 775 0.12 4.29 -20.00
C MET A 775 1.29 3.63 -20.75
N ARG A 776 1.81 2.48 -20.30
CA ARG A 776 2.78 1.69 -21.09
C ARG A 776 2.20 1.26 -22.44
N SER A 777 0.96 0.76 -22.47
CA SER A 777 0.28 0.35 -23.72
C SER A 777 0.10 1.53 -24.70
N PHE A 778 -0.20 2.72 -24.19
CA PHE A 778 -0.24 3.96 -24.97
C PHE A 778 1.15 4.30 -25.56
N CYS A 779 2.20 4.30 -24.73
CA CYS A 779 3.58 4.57 -25.17
C CYS A 779 4.07 3.58 -26.23
N GLU A 780 3.83 2.28 -26.05
CA GLU A 780 4.20 1.28 -27.05
C GLU A 780 3.52 1.52 -28.40
N LYS A 781 2.22 1.84 -28.38
CA LYS A 781 1.46 2.16 -29.61
C LYS A 781 2.03 3.41 -30.28
N ALA A 782 2.30 4.47 -29.52
CA ALA A 782 2.87 5.71 -30.03
C ALA A 782 4.28 5.51 -30.63
N LEU A 783 5.18 4.82 -29.93
CA LEU A 783 6.54 4.50 -30.40
C LEU A 783 6.53 3.70 -31.72
N ARG A 784 5.54 2.80 -31.90
CA ARG A 784 5.38 2.00 -33.13
C ARG A 784 4.95 2.83 -34.35
N MET A 785 4.29 3.98 -34.17
CA MET A 785 3.81 4.80 -35.30
C MET A 785 4.91 5.58 -36.04
N LYS A 786 6.06 5.84 -35.40
CA LYS A 786 7.23 6.54 -36.00
C LYS A 786 6.90 7.87 -36.72
N THR A 787 5.93 8.64 -36.23
CA THR A 787 5.38 9.81 -36.93
C THR A 787 6.36 10.97 -37.11
N SER A 788 7.22 11.24 -36.12
CA SER A 788 8.35 12.18 -36.24
C SER A 788 9.42 11.88 -35.20
N ALA A 789 10.62 12.44 -35.36
CA ALA A 789 11.70 12.33 -34.37
C ALA A 789 11.28 12.96 -33.02
N THR A 790 10.71 14.18 -33.04
CA THR A 790 10.25 14.89 -31.84
C THR A 790 9.17 14.15 -31.07
N MET A 791 8.28 13.43 -31.76
CA MET A 791 7.23 12.62 -31.14
C MET A 791 7.76 11.28 -30.63
N TYR A 792 8.77 10.70 -31.28
CA TYR A 792 9.49 9.53 -30.80
C TYR A 792 10.28 9.83 -29.52
N ASP A 793 11.00 10.95 -29.48
CA ASP A 793 11.74 11.41 -28.31
C ASP A 793 10.79 11.68 -27.13
N LYS A 794 9.63 12.32 -27.35
CA LYS A 794 8.62 12.53 -26.29
C LYS A 794 7.97 11.23 -25.81
N ALA A 795 7.72 10.27 -26.71
CA ALA A 795 7.22 8.96 -26.32
C ALA A 795 8.25 8.18 -25.47
N LYS A 796 9.55 8.40 -25.72
CA LYS A 796 10.65 7.84 -24.92
C LYS A 796 10.82 8.56 -23.57
N ASP A 797 10.79 9.90 -23.53
CA ASP A 797 10.82 10.68 -22.28
C ASP A 797 9.69 10.20 -21.34
N LEU A 798 8.50 9.98 -21.90
CA LEU A 798 7.35 9.45 -21.17
C LEU A 798 7.57 8.00 -20.71
N TRP A 799 8.18 7.13 -21.52
CA TRP A 799 8.55 5.77 -21.12
C TRP A 799 9.51 5.76 -19.92
N ASP A 800 10.60 6.52 -20.00
CA ASP A 800 11.60 6.63 -18.93
C ASP A 800 10.97 7.23 -17.66
N LEU A 801 9.99 8.12 -17.79
CA LEU A 801 9.21 8.67 -16.68
C LEU A 801 8.23 7.64 -16.07
N ILE A 802 7.56 6.81 -16.86
CA ILE A 802 6.71 5.71 -16.36
C ILE A 802 7.55 4.74 -15.53
N GLU A 803 8.72 4.33 -16.03
CA GLU A 803 9.63 3.48 -15.26
C GLU A 803 10.09 4.19 -13.97
N ALA A 804 10.49 5.45 -14.04
CA ALA A 804 10.85 6.23 -12.84
C ALA A 804 9.68 6.36 -11.83
N ARG A 805 8.43 6.40 -12.29
CA ARG A 805 7.24 6.46 -11.42
C ARG A 805 6.93 5.11 -10.78
N CYS A 806 7.08 4.00 -11.51
CA CYS A 806 7.02 2.63 -10.96
C CYS A 806 8.02 2.47 -9.79
N HIS A 807 9.24 2.97 -9.97
CA HIS A 807 10.29 2.93 -8.95
C HIS A 807 10.14 3.98 -7.82
N LYS A 808 9.14 4.87 -7.88
CA LYS A 808 8.83 5.88 -6.86
C LYS A 808 7.70 5.49 -5.92
N ASN A 809 6.75 4.63 -6.31
CA ASN A 809 5.65 4.22 -5.43
C ASN A 809 6.10 3.38 -4.21
N THR A 810 7.37 2.95 -4.17
CA THR A 810 8.03 2.32 -3.01
C THR A 810 8.63 3.30 -1.99
N PHE A 811 8.48 4.62 -2.14
CA PHE A 811 8.94 5.60 -1.16
C PHE A 811 8.14 5.54 0.16
N THR A 812 8.64 4.76 1.10
CA THR A 812 8.49 5.08 2.52
C THR A 812 9.12 6.44 2.80
N LEU A 813 8.52 7.22 3.72
CA LEU A 813 9.12 8.46 4.24
C LEU A 813 10.61 8.24 4.60
N PRO A 814 11.51 9.17 4.25
CA PRO A 814 12.94 9.02 4.53
C PRO A 814 13.17 8.92 6.03
N LEU A 815 13.73 7.79 6.47
CA LEU A 815 14.13 7.60 7.85
C LEU A 815 15.18 8.66 8.22
N SER A 816 14.99 9.29 9.37
CA SER A 816 15.87 10.37 9.82
C SER A 816 17.29 9.85 10.06
N PRO A 817 18.34 10.49 9.51
CA PRO A 817 19.72 10.04 9.72
C PRO A 817 20.17 10.28 11.16
N GLY A 818 20.81 9.28 11.76
CA GLY A 818 21.32 9.31 13.14
C GLY A 818 20.33 8.81 14.19
N ARG A 819 20.47 7.54 14.63
CA ARG A 819 19.61 6.96 15.67
C ARG A 819 20.15 7.22 17.09
N VAL A 820 19.73 8.33 17.71
CA VAL A 820 19.72 8.44 19.18
C VAL A 820 18.41 7.83 19.69
N ARG A 821 18.44 6.56 20.11
CA ARG A 821 17.23 5.87 20.60
C ARG A 821 16.97 6.20 22.07
N LEU A 822 16.07 7.16 22.30
CA LEU A 822 15.71 7.62 23.63
C LEU A 822 14.76 6.66 24.37
N THR A 823 14.87 6.65 25.69
CA THR A 823 13.95 5.97 26.62
C THR A 823 12.89 6.95 27.16
N ALA A 824 11.80 6.42 27.73
CA ALA A 824 10.69 7.24 28.22
C ALA A 824 11.12 8.29 29.27
N SER A 825 12.09 7.96 30.13
CA SER A 825 12.65 8.86 31.15
C SER A 825 13.55 9.98 30.60
N GLN A 826 13.90 9.95 29.31
CA GLN A 826 14.75 10.96 28.66
C GLN A 826 13.94 11.99 27.84
N ILE A 827 12.61 11.89 27.84
CA ILE A 827 11.73 12.67 26.97
C ILE A 827 10.87 13.61 27.81
N SER A 828 11.07 14.91 27.61
CA SER A 828 10.24 15.94 28.23
C SER A 828 8.90 16.09 27.49
N PRO A 829 7.88 16.71 28.11
CA PRO A 829 6.64 17.05 27.43
C PRO A 829 6.84 17.94 26.19
N GLU A 830 7.89 18.78 26.19
CA GLU A 830 8.32 19.59 25.05
C GLU A 830 8.88 18.74 23.91
N HIS A 831 9.78 17.79 24.21
CA HIS A 831 10.40 16.91 23.21
C HIS A 831 9.34 16.08 22.49
N LEU A 832 8.35 15.57 23.23
CA LEU A 832 7.20 14.87 22.65
C LEU A 832 6.35 15.79 21.77
N ALA A 833 6.10 17.04 22.18
CA ALA A 833 5.36 18.00 21.35
C ALA A 833 6.10 18.39 20.05
N ILE A 834 7.44 18.39 20.05
CA ILE A 834 8.25 18.56 18.84
C ILE A 834 8.12 17.33 17.93
N ALA A 835 8.24 16.12 18.47
CA ALA A 835 8.08 14.89 17.70
C ALA A 835 6.68 14.79 17.05
N LEU A 836 5.64 15.16 17.78
CA LEU A 836 4.26 15.22 17.30
C LEU A 836 4.08 16.23 16.16
N ALA A 837 4.68 17.42 16.28
CA ALA A 837 4.66 18.44 15.22
C ALA A 837 5.45 18.03 13.96
N LEU A 838 6.54 17.27 14.11
CA LEU A 838 7.22 16.67 12.95
C LEU A 838 6.37 15.58 12.29
N LEU A 839 5.85 14.63 13.07
CA LEU A 839 5.10 13.47 12.57
C LEU A 839 3.81 13.86 11.82
N GLU A 840 3.00 14.74 12.40
CA GLU A 840 1.80 15.23 11.73
C GLU A 840 2.11 16.30 10.69
N GLY A 841 3.16 17.11 10.88
CA GLY A 841 3.58 18.12 9.92
C GLY A 841 4.02 17.52 8.59
N ASP A 842 4.75 16.41 8.61
CA ASP A 842 5.15 15.69 7.39
C ASP A 842 3.97 15.02 6.67
N LYS A 843 2.97 14.55 7.42
CA LYS A 843 1.71 14.04 6.85
C LYS A 843 0.87 15.15 6.24
N PHE A 844 0.80 16.30 6.91
CA PHE A 844 0.07 17.49 6.44
C PHE A 844 0.71 18.08 5.17
N LYS A 845 2.05 18.15 5.07
CA LYS A 845 2.79 18.51 3.84
C LYS A 845 2.48 17.59 2.65
N ALA A 846 2.08 16.34 2.91
CA ALA A 846 1.83 15.33 1.88
C ALA A 846 0.37 15.28 1.40
N LEU A 847 -0.51 16.15 1.92
CA LEU A 847 -1.90 16.22 1.48
C LEU A 847 -2.03 17.03 0.18
N VAL A 848 -2.89 16.55 -0.71
CA VAL A 848 -3.33 17.31 -1.91
C VAL A 848 -4.85 17.38 -2.01
N PRO A 849 -5.42 18.29 -2.82
CA PRO A 849 -6.87 18.40 -3.00
C PRO A 849 -7.60 17.09 -3.29
N ALA A 850 -6.97 16.18 -4.05
CA ALA A 850 -7.52 14.86 -4.35
C ALA A 850 -7.70 13.97 -3.10
N ASP A 851 -6.84 14.06 -2.08
CA ASP A 851 -6.99 13.31 -0.82
C ASP A 851 -8.31 13.65 -0.10
N TYR A 852 -8.73 14.91 -0.17
CA TYR A 852 -9.96 15.40 0.45
C TYR A 852 -11.20 14.82 -0.23
N ILE A 853 -11.23 14.77 -1.57
CA ILE A 853 -12.33 14.14 -2.33
C ILE A 853 -12.33 12.62 -2.11
N ALA A 854 -11.17 11.98 -2.23
CA ALA A 854 -11.01 10.55 -1.95
C ALA A 854 -11.52 10.16 -0.56
N HIS A 855 -11.28 10.99 0.46
CA HIS A 855 -11.77 10.75 1.81
C HIS A 855 -13.28 10.97 1.93
N LEU A 856 -13.80 12.09 1.43
CA LEU A 856 -15.22 12.44 1.53
C LEU A 856 -16.15 11.51 0.72
N ARG A 857 -15.60 10.83 -0.30
CA ARG A 857 -16.29 9.82 -1.11
C ARG A 857 -15.96 8.36 -0.75
N LYS A 858 -15.03 8.13 0.19
CA LYS A 858 -14.54 6.80 0.58
C LYS A 858 -13.97 5.99 -0.60
N HIS A 859 -13.31 6.64 -1.57
CA HIS A 859 -12.72 5.93 -2.71
C HIS A 859 -11.59 4.99 -2.24
N PRO A 860 -11.55 3.72 -2.71
CA PRO A 860 -10.50 2.78 -2.36
C PRO A 860 -9.17 3.21 -3.00
N GLY A 861 -8.11 3.37 -2.20
CA GLY A 861 -6.79 3.73 -2.72
C GLY A 861 -5.84 4.30 -1.68
N ARG A 862 -4.73 4.90 -2.14
CA ARG A 862 -3.79 5.61 -1.28
C ARG A 862 -4.36 6.97 -0.89
N ASN A 863 -4.81 7.09 0.37
CA ASN A 863 -5.32 8.34 0.93
C ASN A 863 -4.38 8.85 2.04
N ASN A 864 -3.66 9.95 1.79
CA ASN A 864 -2.73 10.54 2.76
C ASN A 864 -3.46 11.19 3.96
N LEU A 865 -4.70 11.64 3.75
CA LEU A 865 -5.58 12.22 4.79
C LEU A 865 -6.09 11.14 5.75
N GLU A 866 -6.45 9.96 5.26
CA GLU A 866 -6.78 8.79 6.11
C GLU A 866 -5.57 8.35 6.95
N ALA A 867 -4.36 8.39 6.38
CA ALA A 867 -3.12 8.12 7.12
C ALA A 867 -2.85 9.16 8.22
N LEU A 868 -3.36 10.39 8.08
CA LEU A 868 -3.33 11.42 9.13
C LEU A 868 -4.36 11.11 10.23
N TYR A 869 -5.63 10.81 9.89
CA TYR A 869 -6.64 10.38 10.88
C TYR A 869 -6.22 9.15 11.66
N THR A 870 -5.67 8.14 10.99
CA THR A 870 -5.14 6.92 11.62
C THR A 870 -4.01 7.26 12.60
N THR A 871 -3.18 8.26 12.29
CA THR A 871 -2.14 8.73 13.21
C THR A 871 -2.73 9.46 14.41
N ASN A 872 -3.69 10.36 14.18
CA ASN A 872 -4.36 11.14 15.22
C ASN A 872 -5.12 10.25 16.22
N ASN A 873 -5.88 9.27 15.71
CA ASN A 873 -6.57 8.25 16.51
C ASN A 873 -5.60 7.39 17.32
N LYS A 874 -4.44 7.01 16.74
CA LYS A 874 -3.39 6.27 17.47
C LYS A 874 -2.74 7.10 18.58
N ILE A 875 -2.55 8.41 18.37
CA ILE A 875 -2.07 9.31 19.44
C ILE A 875 -3.08 9.35 20.58
N GLY A 876 -4.36 9.57 20.29
CA GLY A 876 -5.42 9.56 21.31
C GLY A 876 -5.52 8.22 22.07
N TYR A 877 -5.45 7.09 21.36
CA TYR A 877 -5.44 5.75 21.97
C TYR A 877 -4.20 5.52 22.86
N TRP A 878 -3.02 5.90 22.39
CA TRP A 878 -1.77 5.79 23.16
C TRP A 878 -1.80 6.60 24.46
N VAL A 879 -2.37 7.81 24.43
CA VAL A 879 -2.59 8.64 25.63
C VAL A 879 -3.54 7.94 26.61
N LYS A 880 -4.68 7.42 26.12
CA LYS A 880 -5.63 6.65 26.95
C LYS A 880 -4.96 5.45 27.62
N ASP A 881 -4.26 4.59 26.85
CA ASP A 881 -3.69 3.37 27.42
C ASP A 881 -2.51 3.66 28.36
N SER A 882 -1.68 4.65 28.04
CA SER A 882 -0.58 5.09 28.93
C SER A 882 -1.08 5.51 30.31
N ILE A 883 -2.20 6.25 30.38
CA ILE A 883 -2.83 6.61 31.66
C ILE A 883 -3.47 5.38 32.31
N LEU A 884 -4.15 4.52 31.55
CA LEU A 884 -4.79 3.31 32.06
C LEU A 884 -3.79 2.17 32.38
N HIS A 885 -2.50 2.31 32.10
CA HIS A 885 -1.48 1.28 32.35
C HIS A 885 -1.14 1.14 33.84
N HIS A 886 -1.21 2.24 34.61
CA HIS A 886 -0.78 2.24 36.00
C HIS A 886 -1.94 1.95 36.97
N GLU A 887 -1.76 0.96 37.84
CA GLU A 887 -2.76 0.57 38.85
C GLU A 887 -2.95 1.63 39.96
N LYS A 888 -1.87 2.31 40.35
CA LYS A 888 -1.88 3.32 41.41
C LYS A 888 -2.38 4.67 40.89
N ALA A 889 -3.24 5.32 41.66
CA ALA A 889 -3.81 6.62 41.30
C ALA A 889 -2.75 7.74 41.19
N THR A 890 -1.69 7.70 42.02
CA THR A 890 -0.54 8.62 41.99
C THR A 890 0.18 8.59 40.65
N ASP A 891 0.59 7.40 40.24
CA ASP A 891 1.39 7.14 39.06
C ASP A 891 0.60 7.55 37.79
N ARG A 892 -0.73 7.29 37.78
CA ARG A 892 -1.64 7.82 36.76
C ARG A 892 -1.75 9.33 36.76
N THR A 893 -1.77 9.98 37.93
CA THR A 893 -1.80 11.44 38.04
C THR A 893 -0.54 12.04 37.41
N ASP A 894 0.64 11.45 37.62
CA ASP A 894 1.88 11.98 37.02
C ASP A 894 1.93 11.79 35.49
N VAL A 895 1.44 10.66 34.96
CA VAL A 895 1.25 10.48 33.50
C VAL A 895 0.21 11.46 32.94
N LEU A 896 -0.86 11.74 33.69
CA LEU A 896 -1.85 12.76 33.32
C LEU A 896 -1.24 14.18 33.34
N LYS A 897 -0.41 14.53 34.34
CA LYS A 897 0.36 15.78 34.36
C LYS A 897 1.26 15.88 33.14
N PHE A 898 1.97 14.81 32.77
CA PHE A 898 2.85 14.77 31.61
C PHE A 898 2.10 15.13 30.30
N PHE A 899 0.98 14.48 30.02
CA PHE A 899 0.20 14.76 28.81
C PHE A 899 -0.49 16.14 28.81
N ILE A 900 -0.92 16.67 29.97
CA ILE A 900 -1.40 18.06 30.08
C ILE A 900 -0.29 19.05 29.70
N HIS A 901 0.96 18.79 30.11
CA HIS A 901 2.11 19.59 29.67
C HIS A 901 2.38 19.41 28.17
N THR A 902 2.34 18.19 27.62
CA THR A 902 2.54 17.97 26.17
C THR A 902 1.51 18.73 25.35
N ALA A 903 0.23 18.66 25.70
CA ALA A 903 -0.83 19.46 25.08
C ALA A 903 -0.52 20.97 25.17
N ASN A 904 -0.05 21.46 26.32
CA ASN A 904 0.36 22.85 26.51
C ASN A 904 1.53 23.25 25.58
N HIS A 905 2.48 22.36 25.30
CA HIS A 905 3.55 22.61 24.33
C HIS A 905 3.06 22.47 22.87
N CYS A 906 2.15 21.55 22.55
CA CYS A 906 1.53 21.46 21.22
C CYS A 906 0.78 22.76 20.85
N LEU A 907 0.05 23.35 21.80
CA LEU A 907 -0.60 24.65 21.63
C LEU A 907 0.41 25.78 21.35
N ARG A 908 1.49 25.90 22.16
CA ARG A 908 2.56 26.89 21.93
C ARG A 908 3.25 26.70 20.58
N LYS A 909 3.43 25.44 20.15
CA LYS A 909 4.02 25.05 18.87
C LYS A 909 3.00 25.03 17.72
N ARG A 910 1.79 25.59 17.92
CA ARG A 910 0.72 25.73 16.92
C ARG A 910 0.37 24.42 16.17
N ASN A 911 0.59 23.26 16.81
CA ASN A 911 0.06 21.97 16.35
C ASN A 911 -1.30 21.72 17.03
N PHE A 912 -2.37 22.07 16.34
CA PHE A 912 -3.73 21.87 16.83
C PHE A 912 -4.21 20.44 16.63
N SER A 913 -3.72 19.71 15.62
CA SER A 913 -4.08 18.32 15.35
C SER A 913 -3.73 17.40 16.53
N SER A 914 -2.47 17.43 17.00
CA SER A 914 -2.04 16.67 18.19
C SER A 914 -2.65 17.20 19.48
N LEU A 915 -2.87 18.52 19.60
CA LEU A 915 -3.55 19.10 20.75
C LEU A 915 -4.96 18.52 20.90
N MET A 916 -5.73 18.40 19.81
CA MET A 916 -7.06 17.80 19.85
C MET A 916 -7.00 16.30 20.14
N ALA A 917 -6.05 15.56 19.57
CA ALA A 917 -5.88 14.13 19.87
C ALA A 917 -5.63 13.86 21.37
N ILE A 918 -4.69 14.61 21.96
CA ILE A 918 -4.36 14.48 23.39
C ILE A 918 -5.56 14.94 24.23
N ALA A 919 -6.07 16.15 24.01
CA ALA A 919 -7.14 16.69 24.84
C ALA A 919 -8.45 15.88 24.75
N SER A 920 -8.79 15.34 23.59
CA SER A 920 -9.95 14.44 23.42
C SER A 920 -9.74 13.09 24.14
N ALA A 921 -8.50 12.61 24.26
CA ALA A 921 -8.20 11.45 25.09
C ALA A 921 -8.30 11.76 26.59
N LEU A 922 -7.81 12.92 27.04
CA LEU A 922 -7.89 13.35 28.45
C LEU A 922 -9.32 13.63 28.94
N HIS A 923 -10.22 13.96 28.01
CA HIS A 923 -11.66 14.18 28.23
C HIS A 923 -12.53 12.99 27.79
N SER A 924 -11.93 11.83 27.48
CA SER A 924 -12.69 10.64 27.07
C SER A 924 -13.28 9.90 28.27
N ALA A 925 -14.45 9.28 28.09
CA ALA A 925 -15.18 8.60 29.18
C ALA A 925 -14.33 7.62 30.03
N PRO A 926 -13.38 6.82 29.48
CA PRO A 926 -12.48 5.98 30.28
C PRO A 926 -11.51 6.75 31.18
N ILE A 927 -11.21 8.03 30.90
CA ILE A 927 -10.33 8.88 31.73
C ILE A 927 -11.16 9.76 32.67
N ASP A 928 -12.31 10.27 32.22
CA ASP A 928 -13.18 11.17 33.00
C ASP A 928 -13.75 10.57 34.27
N ARG A 929 -14.00 9.25 34.25
CA ARG A 929 -14.46 8.51 35.42
C ARG A 929 -13.41 8.31 36.51
N LEU A 930 -12.11 8.52 36.23
CA LEU A 930 -11.02 8.38 37.21
C LEU A 930 -10.89 9.64 38.10
N LYS A 931 -11.93 9.88 38.90
CA LYS A 931 -12.13 11.13 39.65
C LYS A 931 -10.98 11.44 40.61
N ARG A 932 -10.25 10.44 41.14
CA ARG A 932 -9.13 10.71 42.06
C ARG A 932 -7.83 10.96 41.33
N THR A 933 -7.56 10.25 40.23
CA THR A 933 -6.46 10.60 39.32
C THR A 933 -6.58 12.05 38.83
N LYS A 934 -7.80 12.53 38.51
CA LYS A 934 -8.04 13.96 38.23
C LYS A 934 -7.91 14.85 39.48
N ALA A 935 -8.39 14.44 40.67
CA ALA A 935 -8.28 15.22 41.91
C ALA A 935 -6.85 15.37 42.46
N GLY A 936 -5.90 14.50 42.06
CA GLY A 936 -4.48 14.63 42.38
C GLY A 936 -3.74 15.70 41.57
N LEU A 937 -4.38 16.32 40.57
CA LEU A 937 -3.81 17.42 39.80
C LEU A 937 -3.80 18.73 40.60
N GLU A 938 -2.74 19.52 40.45
CA GLU A 938 -2.68 20.88 41.01
C GLU A 938 -3.76 21.80 40.41
N PRO A 939 -4.26 22.81 41.15
CA PRO A 939 -5.36 23.66 40.69
C PRO A 939 -5.11 24.38 39.36
N GLU A 940 -3.85 24.69 39.02
CA GLU A 940 -3.49 25.27 37.72
C GLU A 940 -3.66 24.26 36.57
N LEU A 941 -3.21 23.02 36.76
CA LEU A 941 -3.37 21.95 35.75
C LEU A 941 -4.86 21.57 35.58
N GLN A 942 -5.65 21.62 36.65
CA GLN A 942 -7.12 21.48 36.55
C GLN A 942 -7.76 22.61 35.73
N LYS A 943 -7.35 23.88 35.93
CA LYS A 943 -7.77 25.01 35.08
C LYS A 943 -7.33 24.82 33.62
N ARG A 944 -6.12 24.30 33.38
CA ARG A 944 -5.58 24.07 32.04
C ARG A 944 -6.31 22.95 31.30
N LEU A 945 -6.70 21.90 32.01
CA LEU A 945 -7.53 20.80 31.47
C LEU A 945 -8.92 21.31 31.04
N LYS A 946 -9.58 22.13 31.87
CA LYS A 946 -10.84 22.81 31.50
C LYS A 946 -10.70 23.77 30.32
N PHE A 947 -9.57 24.46 30.20
CA PHE A 947 -9.29 25.30 29.04
C PHE A 947 -9.20 24.46 27.74
N PHE A 948 -8.61 23.28 27.76
CA PHE A 948 -8.62 22.37 26.60
C PHE A 948 -10.01 21.83 26.27
N GLU A 949 -10.88 21.65 27.28
CA GLU A 949 -12.31 21.32 27.13
C GLU A 949 -13.00 22.37 26.23
N SER A 950 -12.83 23.66 26.57
CA SER A 950 -13.41 24.80 25.84
C SER A 950 -12.85 25.03 24.42
N ILE A 951 -11.79 24.32 24.02
CA ILE A 951 -11.26 24.35 22.65
C ILE A 951 -11.88 23.26 21.78
N ILE A 952 -12.18 22.09 22.36
CA ILE A 952 -12.81 20.96 21.65
C ILE A 952 -14.30 21.22 21.41
N ASP A 953 -14.97 21.89 22.37
CA ASP A 953 -16.41 22.15 22.39
C ASP A 953 -17.01 22.42 20.99
N PRO A 954 -17.96 21.57 20.51
CA PRO A 954 -18.62 21.78 19.23
C PRO A 954 -19.59 22.96 19.20
N SER A 955 -19.90 23.59 20.36
CA SER A 955 -20.75 24.77 20.42
C SER A 955 -20.16 25.93 19.59
N SER A 956 -21.06 26.79 19.09
CA SER A 956 -20.71 27.96 18.25
C SER A 956 -19.76 27.65 17.08
N ASN A 957 -19.87 26.47 16.46
CA ASN A 957 -19.02 26.01 15.35
C ASN A 957 -17.51 25.94 15.73
N HIS A 958 -17.23 25.35 16.89
CA HIS A 958 -15.88 25.23 17.47
C HIS A 958 -15.16 26.57 17.62
N ARG A 959 -15.87 27.59 18.14
CA ARG A 959 -15.32 28.95 18.31
C ARG A 959 -13.99 28.94 19.09
N GLY A 960 -13.88 28.16 20.17
CA GLY A 960 -12.66 28.09 20.97
C GLY A 960 -11.42 27.64 20.17
N TYR A 961 -11.57 26.70 19.23
CA TYR A 961 -10.52 26.33 18.28
C TYR A 961 -10.25 27.43 17.26
N ARG A 962 -11.28 28.02 16.63
CA ARG A 962 -11.09 29.07 15.61
C ARG A 962 -10.40 30.31 16.19
N ASP A 963 -10.78 30.71 17.40
CA ASP A 963 -10.17 31.83 18.13
C ASP A 963 -8.71 31.51 18.49
N ALA A 964 -8.41 30.29 18.95
CA ALA A 964 -7.04 29.87 19.25
C ALA A 964 -6.15 29.74 18.00
N LEU A 965 -6.71 29.33 16.86
CA LEU A 965 -6.01 29.28 15.57
C LEU A 965 -5.66 30.68 15.07
N ASN A 966 -6.63 31.60 15.11
CA ASN A 966 -6.47 32.99 14.65
C ASN A 966 -5.63 33.85 15.60
N LYS A 967 -5.51 33.47 16.88
CA LYS A 967 -4.67 34.15 17.88
C LYS A 967 -3.18 33.88 17.65
N ALA A 968 -2.58 34.72 16.81
CA ALA A 968 -1.13 34.83 16.58
C ALA A 968 -0.72 36.31 16.62
N ALA A 969 0.56 36.59 16.89
CA ALA A 969 1.10 37.95 16.89
C ALA A 969 1.36 38.49 15.47
N THR A 970 1.53 37.61 14.48
CA THR A 970 1.70 37.99 13.06
C THR A 970 0.93 37.05 12.13
N PRO A 971 0.59 37.49 10.89
CA PRO A 971 0.04 36.59 9.87
C PRO A 971 0.97 35.42 9.52
N GLN A 972 2.29 35.66 9.51
CA GLN A 972 3.30 34.63 9.24
C GLN A 972 3.32 33.54 10.31
N GLU A 973 3.12 33.90 11.58
CA GLU A 973 2.93 32.95 12.68
C GLU A 973 1.56 32.26 12.60
N ARG A 974 0.48 32.99 12.25
CA ARG A 974 -0.85 32.40 12.06
C ARG A 974 -0.78 31.24 11.05
N ASP A 975 -0.15 31.50 9.92
CA ASP A 975 -0.05 30.59 8.78
C ASP A 975 0.94 29.44 9.05
N GLN A 976 1.90 29.63 9.97
CA GLN A 976 2.69 28.55 10.55
C GLN A 976 1.89 27.78 11.63
N SER A 977 1.03 26.86 11.20
CA SER A 977 0.29 25.96 12.09
C SER A 977 -0.09 24.64 11.42
N ILE A 978 -0.42 23.64 12.23
CA ILE A 978 -1.04 22.38 11.78
C ILE A 978 -2.51 22.43 12.23
N PRO A 979 -3.48 22.67 11.33
CA PRO A 979 -4.89 22.81 11.67
C PRO A 979 -5.52 21.46 12.06
N TRP A 980 -6.63 21.50 12.79
CA TRP A 980 -7.42 20.30 13.07
C TRP A 980 -8.40 20.05 11.92
N LEU A 981 -8.02 19.14 11.01
CA LEU A 981 -8.70 18.98 9.72
C LEU A 981 -10.16 18.52 9.80
N ALA A 982 -10.61 17.89 10.91
CA ALA A 982 -11.97 17.39 11.04
C ALA A 982 -13.06 18.48 10.90
N ILE A 983 -12.78 19.70 11.35
CA ILE A 983 -13.69 20.84 11.18
C ILE A 983 -13.72 21.27 9.70
N HIS A 984 -12.55 21.40 9.08
CA HIS A 984 -12.42 21.83 7.69
C HIS A 984 -13.01 20.80 6.70
N LEU A 985 -12.94 19.50 7.00
CA LEU A 985 -13.62 18.47 6.23
C LEU A 985 -15.14 18.60 6.26
N LYS A 986 -15.72 19.02 7.39
CA LYS A 986 -17.16 19.25 7.50
C LYS A 986 -17.61 20.41 6.60
N GLU A 987 -16.80 21.46 6.51
CA GLU A 987 -17.05 22.58 5.58
C GLU A 987 -16.91 22.14 4.12
N LEU A 988 -15.87 21.37 3.76
CA LEU A 988 -15.70 20.80 2.43
C LEU A 988 -16.84 19.85 2.03
N HIS A 989 -17.34 19.02 2.96
CA HIS A 989 -18.50 18.16 2.74
C HIS A 989 -19.78 18.97 2.46
N LEU A 990 -20.00 20.06 3.21
CA LEU A 990 -21.12 20.97 2.98
C LEU A 990 -21.06 21.65 1.59
N VAL A 991 -19.86 21.92 1.05
CA VAL A 991 -19.72 22.42 -0.34
C VAL A 991 -20.15 21.35 -1.35
N LEU A 992 -19.71 20.09 -1.18
CA LEU A 992 -20.10 18.97 -2.04
C LEU A 992 -21.58 18.56 -1.89
N GLN A 993 -22.25 18.95 -0.81
CA GLN A 993 -23.71 18.84 -0.68
C GLN A 993 -24.46 20.03 -1.30
N ARG A 994 -23.90 21.25 -1.20
CA ARG A 994 -24.54 22.49 -1.66
C ARG A 994 -24.61 22.63 -3.19
N PHE A 995 -23.58 22.19 -3.90
CA PHE A 995 -23.51 22.28 -5.36
C PHE A 995 -23.67 20.88 -5.97
N PRO A 996 -24.73 20.59 -6.74
CA PRO A 996 -24.97 19.24 -7.30
C PRO A 996 -23.87 18.83 -8.28
N ALA A 997 -23.64 17.52 -8.43
CA ALA A 997 -22.59 16.98 -9.32
C ALA A 997 -22.84 17.28 -10.82
N THR A 998 -24.11 17.43 -11.20
CA THR A 998 -24.54 17.87 -12.52
C THR A 998 -25.45 19.09 -12.45
N VAL A 999 -25.54 19.82 -13.56
CA VAL A 999 -26.53 20.86 -13.83
C VAL A 999 -27.18 20.54 -15.17
N GLU A 1000 -28.50 20.69 -15.27
CA GLU A 1000 -29.20 20.59 -16.55
C GLU A 1000 -29.03 21.88 -17.36
N MET A 1001 -28.52 21.74 -18.58
CA MET A 1001 -28.38 22.82 -19.57
C MET A 1001 -28.98 22.32 -20.89
N GLU A 1002 -29.87 23.11 -21.50
CA GLU A 1002 -30.56 22.74 -22.76
C GLU A 1002 -31.26 21.36 -22.73
N GLY A 1003 -31.75 20.94 -21.54
CA GLY A 1003 -32.37 19.62 -21.35
C GLY A 1003 -31.38 18.45 -21.31
N ARG A 1004 -30.09 18.71 -21.05
CA ARG A 1004 -29.03 17.69 -20.90
C ARG A 1004 -28.35 17.82 -19.54
N PRO A 1005 -28.07 16.72 -18.83
CA PRO A 1005 -27.19 16.78 -17.67
C PRO A 1005 -25.74 17.04 -18.13
N MET A 1006 -25.10 18.02 -17.50
CA MET A 1006 -23.68 18.35 -17.71
C MET A 1006 -22.95 18.36 -16.36
N ILE A 1007 -21.67 18.01 -16.35
CA ILE A 1007 -20.84 18.00 -15.14
C ILE A 1007 -20.75 19.44 -14.60
N ASN A 1008 -21.08 19.64 -13.33
CA ASN A 1008 -20.98 20.94 -12.68
C ASN A 1008 -19.51 21.23 -12.32
N PHE A 1009 -18.89 22.18 -13.02
CA PHE A 1009 -17.50 22.56 -12.75
C PHE A 1009 -17.39 23.60 -11.61
N GLU A 1010 -18.40 24.48 -11.47
CA GLU A 1010 -18.45 25.47 -10.37
C GLU A 1010 -18.40 24.80 -8.99
N ARG A 1011 -19.05 23.63 -8.82
CA ARG A 1011 -18.93 22.74 -7.66
C ARG A 1011 -17.47 22.54 -7.23
N TYR A 1012 -16.59 22.26 -8.19
CA TYR A 1012 -15.18 21.96 -7.94
C TYR A 1012 -14.32 23.21 -7.76
N VAL A 1013 -14.65 24.32 -8.44
CA VAL A 1013 -14.04 25.63 -8.18
C VAL A 1013 -14.33 26.08 -6.73
N MET A 1014 -15.58 25.97 -6.28
CA MET A 1014 -16.00 26.32 -4.93
C MET A 1014 -15.35 25.41 -3.88
N PHE A 1015 -15.22 24.10 -4.17
CA PHE A 1015 -14.47 23.17 -3.34
C PHE A 1015 -12.98 23.55 -3.24
N MET A 1016 -12.32 23.79 -4.38
CA MET A 1016 -10.91 24.17 -4.44
C MET A 1016 -10.61 25.48 -3.70
N ASN A 1017 -11.53 26.45 -3.72
CA ASN A 1017 -11.38 27.68 -2.94
C ASN A 1017 -11.38 27.43 -1.42
N HIS A 1018 -12.16 26.47 -0.92
CA HIS A 1018 -12.09 26.05 0.48
C HIS A 1018 -10.81 25.24 0.77
N VAL A 1019 -10.39 24.33 -0.12
CA VAL A 1019 -9.13 23.58 0.05
C VAL A 1019 -7.91 24.52 0.06
N ARG A 1020 -7.87 25.54 -0.82
CA ARG A 1020 -6.83 26.60 -0.81
C ARG A 1020 -6.80 27.36 0.53
N GLY A 1021 -7.96 27.57 1.16
CA GLY A 1021 -8.07 28.14 2.51
C GLY A 1021 -7.47 27.26 3.61
N VAL A 1022 -7.41 25.94 3.44
CA VAL A 1022 -6.73 25.01 4.36
C VAL A 1022 -5.25 24.86 4.01
N ALA A 1023 -4.92 24.82 2.71
CA ALA A 1023 -3.56 24.67 2.19
C ALA A 1023 -2.69 25.93 2.32
N CYS A 1024 -3.24 27.06 2.77
CA CYS A 1024 -2.45 28.23 3.12
C CYS A 1024 -1.61 28.00 4.40
N TYR A 1025 -2.09 27.14 5.31
CA TYR A 1025 -1.36 26.74 6.51
C TYR A 1025 -0.19 25.84 6.17
N LYS A 1026 0.95 26.04 6.86
CA LYS A 1026 2.17 25.25 6.73
C LYS A 1026 2.64 24.82 8.12
N PRO A 1027 3.15 23.59 8.31
CA PRO A 1027 3.62 23.17 9.63
C PRO A 1027 4.82 24.02 10.06
N PRO A 1028 4.95 24.38 11.35
CA PRO A 1028 6.11 25.11 11.85
C PRO A 1028 7.41 24.34 11.63
N ASN A 1029 8.50 25.06 11.38
CA ASN A 1029 9.78 24.43 11.07
C ASN A 1029 10.50 23.91 12.33
N PHE A 1030 10.34 22.62 12.62
CA PHE A 1030 11.10 21.89 13.64
C PHE A 1030 12.17 20.97 13.07
N GLU A 1031 12.50 21.09 11.77
CA GLU A 1031 13.45 20.22 11.06
C GLU A 1031 14.83 20.09 11.77
N PRO A 1032 15.42 21.14 12.39
CA PRO A 1032 16.67 21.02 13.14
C PRO A 1032 16.63 20.05 14.33
N TYR A 1033 15.45 19.70 14.84
CA TYR A 1033 15.26 18.77 15.95
C TYR A 1033 15.06 17.31 15.48
N ARG A 1034 14.97 17.04 14.17
CA ARG A 1034 14.67 15.69 13.64
C ARG A 1034 15.75 14.66 14.01
N SER A 1035 17.01 15.07 14.07
CA SER A 1035 18.16 14.23 14.48
C SER A 1035 18.25 13.97 16.00
N ALA A 1036 17.44 14.65 16.82
CA ALA A 1036 17.49 14.53 18.28
C ALA A 1036 16.80 13.26 18.85
N GLY A 1037 16.35 12.33 18.00
CA GLY A 1037 15.78 11.04 18.41
C GLY A 1037 14.32 11.06 18.89
N TYR A 1038 13.74 12.24 19.14
CA TYR A 1038 12.35 12.37 19.64
C TYR A 1038 11.32 11.71 18.71
N LEU A 1039 11.53 11.81 17.39
CA LEU A 1039 10.64 11.22 16.38
C LEU A 1039 10.72 9.68 16.34
N ASP A 1040 11.92 9.09 16.46
CA ASP A 1040 12.12 7.62 16.49
C ASP A 1040 11.43 6.97 17.69
N TYR A 1041 11.45 7.64 18.85
CA TYR A 1041 10.66 7.22 20.01
C TYR A 1041 9.15 7.25 19.72
N LEU A 1042 8.63 8.37 19.21
CA LEU A 1042 7.20 8.51 18.94
C LEU A 1042 6.71 7.50 17.90
N GLU A 1043 7.45 7.30 16.81
CA GLU A 1043 7.15 6.25 15.83
C GLU A 1043 7.20 4.84 16.45
N THR A 1044 8.15 4.58 17.36
CA THR A 1044 8.23 3.29 18.08
C THR A 1044 6.99 3.06 18.95
N GLN A 1045 6.54 4.07 19.71
CA GLN A 1045 5.34 3.95 20.54
C GLN A 1045 4.09 3.71 19.69
N LEU A 1046 3.85 4.54 18.66
CA LEU A 1046 2.65 4.44 17.82
C LEU A 1046 2.64 3.21 16.89
N ARG A 1047 3.79 2.57 16.64
CA ARG A 1047 3.87 1.28 15.93
C ARG A 1047 3.29 0.12 16.75
N ASN A 1048 3.47 0.16 18.07
CA ASN A 1048 2.94 -0.87 18.98
C ASN A 1048 1.42 -0.76 19.19
N VAL A 1049 0.83 0.41 18.89
CA VAL A 1049 -0.61 0.65 19.00
C VAL A 1049 -1.38 -0.12 17.91
N LYS A 1050 -2.05 -1.19 18.32
CA LYS A 1050 -3.08 -1.91 17.55
C LYS A 1050 -4.46 -1.48 18.06
N ILE A 1051 -5.26 -0.84 17.21
CA ILE A 1051 -6.67 -0.52 17.47
C ILE A 1051 -7.52 -1.62 16.82
N THR A 1052 -8.48 -2.15 17.56
CA THR A 1052 -9.47 -3.14 17.09
C THR A 1052 -10.88 -2.62 17.40
N PRO A 1053 -11.96 -3.15 16.79
CA PRO A 1053 -13.32 -2.70 17.08
C PRO A 1053 -13.67 -2.71 18.58
N ASN A 1054 -13.22 -3.74 19.31
CA ASN A 1054 -13.51 -3.91 20.73
C ASN A 1054 -12.55 -3.14 21.66
N SER A 1055 -11.64 -2.32 21.13
CA SER A 1055 -10.57 -1.69 21.92
C SER A 1055 -11.07 -0.59 22.87
N ASP A 1056 -12.11 0.17 22.52
CA ASP A 1056 -12.72 1.13 23.46
C ASP A 1056 -13.49 0.43 24.61
N ASP A 1057 -14.12 -0.73 24.37
CA ASP A 1057 -14.72 -1.55 25.42
C ASP A 1057 -13.68 -2.14 26.38
N GLN A 1058 -12.53 -2.57 25.85
CA GLN A 1058 -11.38 -3.00 26.66
C GLN A 1058 -10.88 -1.86 27.55
N MET A 1059 -10.73 -0.65 27.01
CA MET A 1059 -10.35 0.54 27.78
C MET A 1059 -11.38 0.93 28.85
N MET A 1060 -12.67 0.88 28.51
CA MET A 1060 -13.75 1.18 29.45
C MET A 1060 -13.82 0.13 30.57
N THR A 1061 -13.59 -1.14 30.26
CA THR A 1061 -13.51 -2.23 31.24
C THR A 1061 -12.30 -2.07 32.17
N LYS A 1062 -11.11 -1.80 31.61
CA LYS A 1062 -9.88 -1.49 32.37
C LYS A 1062 -10.11 -0.30 33.32
N SER A 1063 -10.77 0.76 32.86
CA SER A 1063 -11.12 1.93 33.67
C SER A 1063 -12.15 1.65 34.78
N ARG A 1064 -13.15 0.78 34.55
CA ARG A 1064 -14.09 0.35 35.60
C ARG A 1064 -13.36 -0.35 36.76
N LEU A 1065 -12.39 -1.21 36.45
CA LEU A 1065 -11.56 -1.89 37.45
C LEU A 1065 -10.69 -0.89 38.24
N LEU A 1066 -10.08 0.09 37.56
CA LEU A 1066 -9.23 1.12 38.20
C LEU A 1066 -10.03 2.09 39.08
N GLU A 1067 -11.24 2.49 38.69
CA GLU A 1067 -12.14 3.30 39.55
C GLU A 1067 -12.56 2.53 40.80
N ALA A 1068 -12.94 1.25 40.66
CA ALA A 1068 -13.26 0.39 41.80
C ALA A 1068 -12.06 0.29 42.76
N ARG A 1069 -10.83 0.19 42.22
CA ARG A 1069 -9.60 0.21 43.00
C ARG A 1069 -9.37 1.55 43.70
N GLU A 1070 -9.62 2.69 43.04
CA GLU A 1070 -9.58 4.01 43.70
C GLU A 1070 -10.54 4.07 44.90
N VAL A 1071 -11.74 3.50 44.79
CA VAL A 1071 -12.71 3.46 45.91
C VAL A 1071 -12.19 2.60 47.07
N ILE A 1072 -11.58 1.44 46.77
CA ILE A 1072 -11.01 0.52 47.78
C ILE A 1072 -9.82 1.16 48.50
N ASP A 1073 -8.82 1.66 47.75
CA ASP A 1073 -7.57 2.21 48.31
C ASP A 1073 -7.80 3.46 49.19
N HIS A 1074 -8.96 4.11 49.05
CA HIS A 1074 -9.41 5.18 49.95
C HIS A 1074 -9.91 4.66 51.29
N ARG A 1075 -10.73 3.60 51.24
CA ARG A 1075 -11.36 3.00 52.44
C ARG A 1075 -10.32 2.34 53.33
N THR A 1076 -9.21 1.86 52.76
CA THR A 1076 -8.06 1.31 53.49
C THR A 1076 -7.10 2.39 53.99
N ARG A 1077 -6.70 3.37 53.16
CA ARG A 1077 -5.76 4.43 53.58
C ARG A 1077 -6.36 5.45 54.55
N ARG A 1078 -7.67 5.74 54.47
CA ARG A 1078 -8.32 6.72 55.34
C ARG A 1078 -8.12 6.45 56.84
N PRO A 1079 -8.47 5.26 57.39
CA PRO A 1079 -8.24 4.98 58.80
C PRO A 1079 -6.76 4.97 59.18
N GLN A 1080 -5.84 4.60 58.27
CA GLN A 1080 -4.39 4.65 58.52
C GLN A 1080 -3.90 6.10 58.68
N ILE A 1081 -4.39 7.04 57.85
CA ILE A 1081 -4.05 8.47 57.95
C ILE A 1081 -4.69 9.10 59.20
N GLU A 1082 -5.93 8.71 59.53
CA GLU A 1082 -6.63 9.15 60.75
C GLU A 1082 -5.95 8.59 62.03
N GLN A 1083 -5.37 7.38 61.99
CA GLN A 1083 -4.54 6.80 63.06
C GLN A 1083 -3.18 7.48 63.22
N LEU A 1084 -2.57 7.95 62.12
CA LEU A 1084 -1.31 8.71 62.14
C LEU A 1084 -1.48 10.19 62.59
N GLY A 1085 -2.63 10.55 63.15
CA GLY A 1085 -2.91 11.88 63.72
C GLY A 1085 -3.24 12.97 62.70
N PHE A 1086 -3.11 12.71 61.40
CA PHE A 1086 -3.35 13.68 60.32
C PHE A 1086 -4.86 13.90 60.08
N ARG A 1087 -5.49 14.70 60.94
CA ARG A 1087 -6.83 15.24 60.69
C ARG A 1087 -6.80 16.21 59.52
N LYS A 1088 -7.85 16.18 58.70
CA LYS A 1088 -8.06 17.17 57.64
C LYS A 1088 -8.11 18.58 58.22
N ILE A 1089 -7.25 19.47 57.71
CA ILE A 1089 -7.61 20.89 57.56
C ILE A 1089 -8.83 20.94 56.62
N ARG A 1090 -9.82 21.78 56.93
CA ARG A 1090 -11.12 21.83 56.25
C ARG A 1090 -11.02 22.40 54.84
#